data_AF-S7MI69-F1
#
_entry.id   AF-S7MI69-F1
#
_cell.length_a   1.000
_cell.length_b   1.000
_cell.length_c   1.000
_cell.angle_alpha   90.00
_cell.angle_beta   90.00
_cell.angle_gamma   90.00
#
_symmetry.space_group_name_H-M   'P 1'
#
loop_
_entity.id
_entity.type
_entity.pdbx_description
1 polymer ?
#
loop_
_entity_poly.entity_id
_entity_poly.type
_entity_poly.pdbx_seq_one_letter_code
_entity_poly.pdbx_strand_id
1 'polypeptide(L)'
;MEPAAGELQLVPRSTKEVPAPDAACCRVALSAAVAASIAILTLAVLVASLSTQGVDVEHTAELQGIRYARSLQQEASDYYRTLTPTLEMLFVSSFRKTELEASCVGCTVLSYRDGNSSVLVRFRLHFLLLALRSLDRGLEQELLQQGLRARLQGHGIPLAAHGTIVSAELTGNQCVTKVNPECDDSADCSDGSDEAHCDCGLQPGWRTAGRIVGGVEASPGEFPWQVSLRENNEHFCGATVIGARWLVSAAHCFNEFQDPTEWVAYAGTTQLSGSEASTVRARVAQIITHPSYNPDTADFDVAVLRLGSPLPFSRHVQPVCLPAASHVFPPRRKCLISGWGYLREDFLIKPEMLQKATVELLDQALCASLYGNSLTDRMVCAGYLDGKVDSCQGDSGGPLVCEEPSGRFFLAGIVSWGIGCAEAGRPGVYARVTRLRDWILGAIAMASKPLAPTEAPAPATPSAVWSSSPKSPVVNTPTKPPAAPSSAPLDSVTASKPQECGARPAMEKPTRIVGGSGATAGEVPWQVSLKEGSRHFCGATVVGDRWLLSAAHCFNHTKAELVQAHLGTVSLTGIGGSPVKMGLKRTVLHPQYNPSILDFDVAILELSGPLVFNKYIQPVCLPLAIQKFPVGRKCVISGWGNTQEGNATKPDTLQRASVGIIDQKACSALYNFSLTDRMLCAGFLEGKVDSCQGDSGGPLACEETPGVFYLAGIVSWGIGCAQAKKPGVYARITSLKGWILDIMSSSPLPTPAPSTTRTPATTTQVPRTVAALTVLGATASTPALRATSRAAGQPANSTASAASTTARGQTPLPNASRTTRDTQPPGNFRGYTGSP
;
A
#
# COMPACT_ATOMS: atom_id res chain seq x y z
N MET A 1 87.11 -64.86 76.41
CA MET A 1 87.43 -66.00 75.53
C MET A 1 86.29 -66.09 74.54
N GLU A 2 86.57 -66.06 73.24
CA GLU A 2 85.58 -65.72 72.20
C GLU A 2 84.51 -66.78 71.96
N PRO A 3 83.26 -66.34 71.76
CA PRO A 3 82.40 -66.91 70.71
C PRO A 3 81.65 -65.82 69.90
N ALA A 4 81.54 -65.98 68.57
CA ALA A 4 80.72 -65.10 67.72
C ALA A 4 80.36 -65.69 66.34
N ALA A 5 80.04 -66.99 66.23
CA ALA A 5 79.66 -67.62 64.95
C ALA A 5 78.81 -68.89 65.13
N GLY A 6 78.05 -69.27 64.09
CA GLY A 6 77.47 -70.63 63.96
C GLY A 6 75.96 -70.75 64.18
N GLU A 7 75.14 -69.93 63.52
CA GLU A 7 73.69 -70.14 63.46
C GLU A 7 73.34 -71.34 62.55
N LEU A 8 72.44 -72.23 62.99
CA LEU A 8 72.09 -73.45 62.27
C LEU A 8 70.55 -73.62 62.25
N GLN A 9 69.97 -73.61 61.06
CA GLN A 9 68.55 -73.33 60.85
C GLN A 9 67.63 -74.53 61.12
N LEU A 10 66.52 -74.29 61.84
CA LEU A 10 65.34 -75.15 61.82
C LEU A 10 64.45 -74.78 60.62
N VAL A 11 64.18 -75.75 59.76
CA VAL A 11 63.10 -75.68 58.76
C VAL A 11 61.81 -76.23 59.37
N PRO A 12 60.70 -75.47 59.34
CA PRO A 12 59.44 -76.14 59.03
C PRO A 12 58.43 -75.35 58.17
N ARG A 13 57.87 -76.08 57.20
CA ARG A 13 56.48 -76.01 56.67
C ARG A 13 56.00 -74.77 55.90
N SER A 14 55.70 -75.04 54.62
CA SER A 14 54.82 -74.24 53.75
C SER A 14 53.37 -74.69 53.83
N THR A 15 52.43 -73.73 53.80
CA THR A 15 51.06 -73.88 53.26
C THR A 15 50.55 -72.54 52.73
N LYS A 16 50.41 -72.45 51.39
CA LYS A 16 49.56 -71.54 50.58
C LYS A 16 49.15 -70.16 51.12
N GLU A 17 49.55 -69.12 50.39
CA GLU A 17 48.69 -67.96 50.04
C GLU A 17 48.74 -67.71 48.52
N VAL A 18 47.85 -66.86 48.00
CA VAL A 18 47.70 -66.55 46.55
C VAL A 18 47.65 -65.04 46.31
N PRO A 19 48.60 -64.45 45.56
CA PRO A 19 48.51 -63.09 45.04
C PRO A 19 47.79 -63.02 43.69
N ALA A 20 47.24 -61.84 43.38
CA ALA A 20 46.35 -61.58 42.23
C ALA A 20 47.03 -61.65 40.84
N PRO A 21 46.25 -61.86 39.75
CA PRO A 21 46.72 -61.60 38.39
C PRO A 21 46.92 -60.10 38.15
N ASP A 22 47.88 -59.75 37.29
CA ASP A 22 48.21 -58.35 36.93
C ASP A 22 47.06 -57.65 36.19
N ALA A 23 46.15 -57.06 36.97
CA ALA A 23 44.96 -56.38 36.47
C ALA A 23 45.29 -55.21 35.54
N ALA A 24 46.52 -54.65 35.58
CA ALA A 24 46.95 -53.57 34.71
C ALA A 24 46.91 -53.94 33.21
N CYS A 25 47.56 -55.04 32.82
CA CYS A 25 47.66 -55.42 31.40
C CYS A 25 46.29 -55.77 30.81
N CYS A 26 45.48 -56.54 31.55
CA CYS A 26 44.13 -56.90 31.12
C CYS A 26 43.18 -55.69 31.08
N ARG A 27 43.30 -54.73 32.02
CA ARG A 27 42.54 -53.47 31.97
C ARG A 27 42.94 -52.57 30.80
N VAL A 28 44.23 -52.49 30.45
CA VAL A 28 44.69 -51.72 29.29
C VAL A 28 44.20 -52.36 27.99
N ALA A 29 44.22 -53.69 27.88
CA ALA A 29 43.65 -54.39 26.73
C ALA A 29 42.13 -54.17 26.61
N LEU A 30 41.37 -54.28 27.72
CA LEU A 30 39.93 -53.98 27.70
C LEU A 30 39.65 -52.51 27.42
N SER A 31 40.41 -51.56 28.00
CA SER A 31 40.17 -50.13 27.76
C SER A 31 40.52 -49.73 26.33
N ALA A 32 41.55 -50.31 25.72
CA ALA A 32 41.86 -50.13 24.30
C ALA A 32 40.76 -50.73 23.40
N ALA A 33 40.28 -51.95 23.70
CA ALA A 33 39.21 -52.57 22.94
C ALA A 33 37.88 -51.79 23.07
N VAL A 34 37.52 -51.36 24.29
CA VAL A 34 36.32 -50.54 24.54
C VAL A 34 36.46 -49.14 23.93
N ALA A 35 37.64 -48.50 24.00
CA ALA A 35 37.87 -47.21 23.36
C ALA A 35 37.80 -47.32 21.82
N ALA A 36 38.34 -48.39 21.23
CA ALA A 36 38.21 -48.67 19.80
C ALA A 36 36.77 -48.97 19.41
N SER A 37 36.03 -49.77 20.19
CA SER A 37 34.60 -50.02 19.97
C SER A 37 33.78 -48.74 20.09
N ILE A 38 34.04 -47.89 21.09
CA ILE A 38 33.39 -46.58 21.24
C ILE A 38 33.76 -45.67 20.07
N ALA A 39 35.01 -45.61 19.63
CA ALA A 39 35.44 -44.80 18.49
C ALA A 39 34.78 -45.26 17.18
N ILE A 40 34.64 -46.57 16.96
CA ILE A 40 33.90 -47.13 15.82
C ILE A 40 32.41 -46.81 15.95
N LEU A 41 31.82 -46.89 17.15
CA LEU A 41 30.41 -46.57 17.38
C LEU A 41 30.14 -45.07 17.20
N THR A 42 31.01 -44.18 17.70
CA THR A 42 30.88 -42.73 17.52
C THR A 42 31.16 -42.30 16.10
N LEU A 43 32.06 -42.97 15.37
CA LEU A 43 32.26 -42.73 13.94
C LEU A 43 31.06 -43.22 13.12
N ALA A 44 30.50 -44.39 13.43
CA ALA A 44 29.28 -44.90 12.81
C ALA A 44 28.07 -44.01 13.10
N VAL A 45 27.95 -43.49 14.33
CA VAL A 45 26.95 -42.48 14.72
C VAL A 45 27.23 -41.12 14.06
N LEU A 46 28.47 -40.71 13.84
CA LEU A 46 28.80 -39.50 13.07
C LEU A 46 28.36 -39.66 11.61
N VAL A 47 28.64 -40.80 11.00
CA VAL A 47 28.24 -41.11 9.62
C VAL A 47 26.72 -41.22 9.50
N ALA A 48 26.04 -41.79 10.50
CA ALA A 48 24.58 -41.84 10.57
C ALA A 48 23.93 -40.49 10.97
N SER A 49 24.70 -39.54 11.50
CA SER A 49 24.27 -38.17 11.82
C SER A 49 24.85 -37.12 10.87
N LEU A 50 25.41 -37.53 9.72
CA LEU A 50 25.60 -36.68 8.54
C LEU A 50 24.23 -36.23 8.05
N SER A 51 23.77 -35.08 8.58
CA SER A 51 22.47 -34.49 8.27
C SER A 51 22.22 -34.50 6.76
N THR A 52 21.11 -35.06 6.33
CA THR A 52 20.72 -35.00 4.92
C THR A 52 20.27 -33.59 4.58
N GLN A 53 20.93 -32.96 3.62
CA GLN A 53 20.60 -31.63 3.14
C GLN A 53 19.56 -31.72 2.02
N GLY A 54 18.45 -31.00 2.19
CA GLY A 54 17.50 -30.75 1.11
C GLY A 54 18.10 -29.74 0.12
N VAL A 55 18.06 -30.07 -1.17
CA VAL A 55 18.51 -29.21 -2.27
C VAL A 55 17.43 -29.14 -3.32
N ASP A 56 16.90 -27.93 -3.53
CA ASP A 56 15.86 -27.66 -4.51
C ASP A 56 16.47 -27.13 -5.82
N VAL A 57 15.97 -27.66 -6.95
CA VAL A 57 16.34 -27.20 -8.30
C VAL A 57 15.07 -26.82 -9.05
N GLU A 58 15.00 -25.61 -9.61
CA GLU A 58 13.89 -25.18 -10.47
C GLU A 58 14.30 -25.26 -11.94
N HIS A 59 13.39 -25.81 -12.75
CA HIS A 59 13.50 -25.95 -14.20
C HIS A 59 12.24 -25.43 -14.88
N THR A 60 12.34 -25.14 -16.18
CA THR A 60 11.18 -24.94 -17.06
C THR A 60 11.27 -25.93 -18.22
N ALA A 61 10.15 -26.56 -18.59
CA ALA A 61 10.05 -27.42 -19.76
C ALA A 61 8.92 -26.95 -20.70
N GLU A 62 9.15 -27.07 -22.00
CA GLU A 62 8.10 -26.94 -23.01
C GLU A 62 7.53 -28.33 -23.34
N LEU A 63 6.20 -28.46 -23.23
CA LEU A 63 5.44 -29.67 -23.48
C LEU A 63 4.68 -29.54 -24.80
N GLN A 64 4.98 -30.39 -25.78
CA GLN A 64 4.29 -30.41 -27.08
C GLN A 64 3.24 -31.52 -27.15
N GLY A 65 2.21 -31.31 -27.99
CA GLY A 65 1.09 -32.25 -28.17
C GLY A 65 -0.13 -32.00 -27.24
N ILE A 66 0.02 -31.09 -26.27
CA ILE A 66 -1.08 -30.50 -25.49
C ILE A 66 -1.12 -28.98 -25.70
N ARG A 67 -2.30 -28.37 -25.54
CA ARG A 67 -2.50 -26.92 -25.71
C ARG A 67 -2.76 -26.25 -24.37
N TYR A 68 -2.21 -25.05 -24.20
CA TYR A 68 -2.48 -24.23 -23.02
C TYR A 68 -3.96 -23.79 -22.97
N ALA A 69 -4.53 -23.80 -21.76
CA ALA A 69 -5.85 -23.27 -21.47
C ALA A 69 -5.83 -22.55 -20.11
N ARG A 70 -6.61 -21.48 -19.97
CA ARG A 70 -6.64 -20.66 -18.74
C ARG A 70 -7.04 -21.43 -17.47
N SER A 71 -7.71 -22.58 -17.61
CA SER A 71 -8.01 -23.48 -16.48
C SER A 71 -6.75 -24.00 -15.78
N LEU A 72 -5.59 -24.08 -16.45
CA LEU A 72 -4.31 -24.43 -15.83
C LEU A 72 -3.81 -23.41 -14.79
N GLN A 73 -4.43 -22.23 -14.67
CA GLN A 73 -4.21 -21.28 -13.56
C GLN A 73 -5.13 -21.55 -12.36
N GLN A 74 -5.92 -22.62 -12.38
CA GLN A 74 -6.89 -22.97 -11.34
C GLN A 74 -6.67 -24.42 -10.89
N GLU A 75 -6.14 -24.59 -9.67
CA GLU A 75 -5.88 -25.90 -9.04
C GLU A 75 -7.14 -26.77 -8.89
N ALA A 76 -8.32 -26.14 -8.88
CA ALA A 76 -9.60 -26.81 -8.84
C ALA A 76 -10.03 -27.46 -10.17
N SER A 77 -9.35 -27.12 -11.29
CA SER A 77 -9.76 -27.59 -12.62
C SER A 77 -9.29 -29.03 -12.92
N ASP A 78 -10.10 -29.77 -13.68
CA ASP A 78 -9.77 -31.15 -14.05
C ASP A 78 -8.50 -31.23 -14.92
N TYR A 79 -8.23 -30.21 -15.73
CA TYR A 79 -7.01 -30.16 -16.55
C TYR A 79 -5.76 -30.01 -15.65
N TYR A 80 -5.77 -29.11 -14.67
CA TYR A 80 -4.67 -29.00 -13.69
C TYR A 80 -4.51 -30.31 -12.90
N ARG A 81 -5.62 -30.84 -12.35
CA ARG A 81 -5.64 -32.07 -11.54
C ARG A 81 -5.18 -33.32 -12.29
N THR A 82 -5.32 -33.35 -13.61
CA THR A 82 -4.81 -34.43 -14.46
C THR A 82 -3.35 -34.18 -14.86
N LEU A 83 -2.99 -32.95 -15.26
CA LEU A 83 -1.66 -32.64 -15.79
C LEU A 83 -0.58 -32.61 -14.70
N THR A 84 -0.84 -31.98 -13.54
CA THR A 84 0.13 -31.78 -12.46
C THR A 84 0.75 -33.09 -11.95
N PRO A 85 -0.01 -34.06 -11.39
CA PRO A 85 0.57 -35.29 -10.85
C PRO A 85 1.21 -36.17 -11.93
N THR A 86 0.73 -36.09 -13.19
CA THR A 86 1.35 -36.80 -14.32
C THR A 86 2.74 -36.22 -14.64
N LEU A 87 2.91 -34.91 -14.59
CA LEU A 87 4.21 -34.25 -14.79
C LEU A 87 5.16 -34.46 -13.61
N GLU A 88 4.67 -34.38 -12.37
CA GLU A 88 5.50 -34.61 -11.18
C GLU A 88 6.07 -36.03 -11.17
N MET A 89 5.27 -37.04 -11.53
CA MET A 89 5.76 -38.40 -11.74
C MET A 89 6.70 -38.51 -12.96
N LEU A 90 6.45 -37.80 -14.07
CA LEU A 90 7.34 -37.79 -15.24
C LEU A 90 8.73 -37.26 -14.87
N PHE A 91 8.81 -36.09 -14.22
CA PHE A 91 10.08 -35.45 -13.88
C PHE A 91 10.89 -36.27 -12.88
N VAL A 92 10.29 -36.78 -11.78
CA VAL A 92 10.99 -37.69 -10.85
C VAL A 92 11.42 -38.98 -11.56
N SER A 93 10.53 -39.58 -12.37
CA SER A 93 10.86 -40.85 -13.05
C SER A 93 11.89 -40.71 -14.19
N SER A 94 12.28 -39.49 -14.57
CA SER A 94 13.35 -39.26 -15.55
C SER A 94 14.72 -39.69 -15.01
N PHE A 95 14.95 -39.56 -13.69
CA PHE A 95 16.20 -40.01 -13.04
C PHE A 95 16.29 -41.53 -12.81
N ARG A 96 15.28 -42.31 -13.22
CA ARG A 96 15.25 -43.76 -12.98
C ARG A 96 16.34 -44.47 -13.79
N LYS A 97 17.15 -45.30 -13.13
CA LYS A 97 18.41 -45.90 -13.60
C LYS A 97 19.58 -44.93 -13.77
N THR A 98 19.55 -43.77 -13.12
CA THR A 98 20.66 -42.81 -13.07
C THR A 98 21.23 -42.71 -11.64
N GLU A 99 22.40 -42.10 -11.48
CA GLU A 99 23.04 -41.90 -10.16
C GLU A 99 22.20 -41.05 -9.19
N LEU A 100 21.21 -40.31 -9.72
CA LEU A 100 20.30 -39.46 -8.95
C LEU A 100 18.97 -40.16 -8.58
N GLU A 101 18.70 -41.41 -8.99
CA GLU A 101 17.45 -42.13 -8.68
C GLU A 101 17.17 -42.20 -7.17
N ALA A 102 18.20 -42.43 -6.36
CA ALA A 102 18.09 -42.48 -4.90
C ALA A 102 18.18 -41.11 -4.21
N SER A 103 18.46 -40.04 -4.96
CA SER A 103 18.62 -38.67 -4.42
C SER A 103 17.40 -37.78 -4.70
N CYS A 104 16.71 -37.99 -5.83
CA CYS A 104 15.50 -37.24 -6.20
C CYS A 104 14.28 -37.79 -5.45
N VAL A 105 13.80 -37.06 -4.44
CA VAL A 105 12.72 -37.50 -3.54
C VAL A 105 11.33 -36.98 -3.93
N GLY A 106 11.24 -36.02 -4.85
CA GLY A 106 9.96 -35.49 -5.29
C GLY A 106 10.06 -34.37 -6.33
N CYS A 107 8.91 -33.97 -6.86
CA CYS A 107 8.74 -32.82 -7.74
C CYS A 107 7.48 -32.05 -7.34
N THR A 108 7.49 -30.74 -7.51
CA THR A 108 6.32 -29.86 -7.36
C THR A 108 6.21 -28.96 -8.59
N VAL A 109 5.07 -28.97 -9.28
CA VAL A 109 4.79 -27.99 -10.35
C VAL A 109 4.50 -26.62 -9.72
N LEU A 110 5.19 -25.59 -10.19
CA LEU A 110 5.08 -24.23 -9.69
C LEU A 110 4.12 -23.36 -10.50
N SER A 111 4.09 -23.50 -11.83
CA SER A 111 3.15 -22.77 -12.71
C SER A 111 3.12 -23.32 -14.13
N TYR A 112 2.03 -23.00 -14.84
CA TYR A 112 1.89 -23.21 -16.28
C TYR A 112 1.86 -21.88 -17.05
N ARG A 113 2.32 -21.89 -18.30
CA ARG A 113 2.27 -20.74 -19.23
C ARG A 113 1.94 -21.21 -20.67
N ASP A 114 1.45 -20.26 -21.47
CA ASP A 114 1.22 -20.47 -22.91
C ASP A 114 2.55 -20.47 -23.66
N GLY A 115 2.87 -21.58 -24.34
CA GLY A 115 4.04 -21.71 -25.21
C GLY A 115 3.75 -21.35 -26.68
N ASN A 116 2.58 -20.81 -26.98
CA ASN A 116 2.12 -20.49 -28.35
C ASN A 116 1.96 -21.74 -29.23
N SER A 117 1.08 -22.66 -28.78
CA SER A 117 0.74 -24.01 -29.30
C SER A 117 1.30 -25.18 -28.50
N SER A 118 2.16 -24.91 -27.52
CA SER A 118 2.64 -25.83 -26.49
C SER A 118 2.25 -25.35 -25.08
N VAL A 119 2.58 -26.13 -24.05
CA VAL A 119 2.44 -25.73 -22.63
C VAL A 119 3.82 -25.61 -22.01
N LEU A 120 4.18 -24.42 -21.55
CA LEU A 120 5.36 -24.23 -20.71
C LEU A 120 4.99 -24.58 -19.26
N VAL A 121 5.80 -25.42 -18.60
CA VAL A 121 5.67 -25.76 -17.18
C VAL A 121 6.94 -25.38 -16.42
N ARG A 122 6.81 -24.59 -15.36
CA ARG A 122 7.88 -24.34 -14.39
C ARG A 122 7.68 -25.27 -13.20
N PHE A 123 8.70 -26.03 -12.83
CA PHE A 123 8.63 -27.04 -11.79
C PHE A 123 9.89 -27.03 -10.92
N ARG A 124 9.77 -27.62 -9.73
CA ARG A 124 10.86 -27.78 -8.77
C ARG A 124 11.11 -29.26 -8.52
N LEU A 125 12.36 -29.67 -8.55
CA LEU A 125 12.82 -30.98 -8.10
C LEU A 125 13.39 -30.86 -6.69
N HIS A 126 13.09 -31.85 -5.87
CA HIS A 126 13.55 -31.95 -4.49
C HIS A 126 14.57 -33.07 -4.38
N PHE A 127 15.81 -32.74 -4.02
CA PHE A 127 16.88 -33.69 -3.78
C PHE A 127 17.24 -33.77 -2.30
N LEU A 128 17.58 -34.96 -1.83
CA LEU A 128 17.96 -35.24 -0.44
C LEU A 128 19.34 -35.89 -0.42
N LEU A 129 20.36 -35.10 -0.07
CA LEU A 129 21.77 -35.44 -0.26
C LEU A 129 22.49 -35.56 1.09
N LEU A 130 23.51 -36.42 1.16
CA LEU A 130 24.40 -36.47 2.34
C LEU A 130 25.24 -35.18 2.40
N ALA A 131 25.47 -34.63 3.61
CA ALA A 131 26.16 -33.34 3.85
C ALA A 131 27.55 -33.13 3.21
N LEU A 132 28.14 -34.16 2.59
CA LEU A 132 29.43 -34.12 1.91
C LEU A 132 29.33 -34.25 0.38
N ARG A 133 28.11 -34.25 -0.20
CA ARG A 133 27.86 -34.32 -1.64
C ARG A 133 27.16 -33.05 -2.15
N SER A 134 27.80 -32.35 -3.07
CA SER A 134 27.18 -31.33 -3.92
C SER A 134 26.42 -31.97 -5.08
N LEU A 135 25.28 -31.39 -5.47
CA LEU A 135 24.60 -31.73 -6.71
C LEU A 135 25.27 -31.00 -7.89
N ASP A 136 25.83 -31.75 -8.83
CA ASP A 136 26.23 -31.19 -10.13
C ASP A 136 24.97 -30.91 -10.95
N ARG A 137 24.73 -29.62 -11.24
CA ARG A 137 23.56 -29.15 -12.00
C ARG A 137 23.67 -29.41 -13.50
N GLY A 138 24.87 -29.50 -14.06
CA GLY A 138 25.06 -29.88 -15.46
C GLY A 138 24.67 -31.34 -15.67
N LEU A 139 25.20 -32.22 -14.81
CA LEU A 139 24.87 -33.65 -14.83
C LEU A 139 23.38 -33.90 -14.51
N GLU A 140 22.82 -33.21 -13.51
CA GLU A 140 21.40 -33.33 -13.17
C GLU A 140 20.49 -32.94 -14.35
N GLN A 141 20.78 -31.83 -15.02
CA GLN A 141 19.99 -31.37 -16.16
C GLN A 141 20.17 -32.26 -17.40
N GLU A 142 21.37 -32.79 -17.66
CA GLU A 142 21.60 -33.76 -18.74
C GLU A 142 20.80 -35.05 -18.50
N LEU A 143 20.88 -35.62 -17.28
CA LEU A 143 20.13 -36.82 -16.90
C LEU A 143 18.61 -36.59 -16.94
N LEU A 144 18.13 -35.41 -16.53
CA LEU A 144 16.73 -35.03 -16.64
C LEU A 144 16.28 -34.97 -18.11
N GLN A 145 17.02 -34.28 -18.98
CA GLN A 145 16.67 -34.16 -20.40
C GLN A 145 16.78 -35.48 -21.16
N GLN A 146 17.77 -36.32 -20.83
CA GLN A 146 17.90 -37.68 -21.36
C GLN A 146 16.74 -38.57 -20.91
N GLY A 147 16.40 -38.50 -19.61
CA GLY A 147 15.27 -39.22 -19.02
C GLY A 147 13.93 -38.84 -19.62
N LEU A 148 13.66 -37.55 -19.83
CA LEU A 148 12.46 -37.05 -20.52
C LEU A 148 12.34 -37.59 -21.95
N ARG A 149 13.43 -37.56 -22.73
CA ARG A 149 13.46 -38.12 -24.08
C ARG A 149 13.22 -39.63 -24.08
N ALA A 150 13.87 -40.37 -23.18
CA ALA A 150 13.67 -41.82 -23.03
C ALA A 150 12.28 -42.21 -22.50
N ARG A 151 11.62 -41.34 -21.72
CA ARG A 151 10.25 -41.53 -21.21
C ARG A 151 9.18 -41.34 -22.28
N LEU A 152 9.37 -40.38 -23.18
CA LEU A 152 8.35 -39.97 -24.16
C LEU A 152 8.50 -40.63 -25.54
N GLN A 153 9.66 -41.24 -25.82
CA GLN A 153 9.92 -41.96 -27.07
C GLN A 153 8.85 -43.03 -27.39
N GLY A 154 8.14 -42.82 -28.51
CA GLY A 154 7.33 -43.83 -29.20
C GLY A 154 5.83 -43.85 -28.90
N HIS A 155 5.39 -43.39 -27.71
CA HIS A 155 3.96 -43.44 -27.33
C HIS A 155 3.42 -42.15 -26.68
N GLY A 156 4.28 -41.26 -26.18
CA GLY A 156 3.85 -40.10 -25.41
C GLY A 156 3.08 -40.45 -24.11
N ILE A 157 2.43 -39.44 -23.51
CA ILE A 157 1.57 -39.62 -22.33
C ILE A 157 0.17 -39.04 -22.61
N PRO A 158 -0.87 -39.87 -22.78
CA PRO A 158 -2.23 -39.40 -23.06
C PRO A 158 -2.90 -38.80 -21.82
N LEU A 159 -3.49 -37.62 -21.96
CA LEU A 159 -4.11 -36.83 -20.89
C LEU A 159 -5.62 -36.66 -21.13
N ALA A 160 -6.32 -37.79 -21.26
CA ALA A 160 -7.77 -37.86 -21.43
C ALA A 160 -8.31 -36.88 -22.49
N ALA A 161 -9.05 -35.85 -22.09
CA ALA A 161 -9.68 -34.87 -22.98
C ALA A 161 -8.74 -33.73 -23.45
N HIS A 162 -7.49 -33.70 -22.99
CA HIS A 162 -6.58 -32.55 -23.15
C HIS A 162 -5.45 -32.75 -24.19
N GLY A 163 -5.33 -33.95 -24.77
CA GLY A 163 -4.32 -34.31 -25.76
C GLY A 163 -3.34 -35.36 -25.25
N THR A 164 -2.11 -35.33 -25.77
CA THR A 164 -1.03 -36.27 -25.42
C THR A 164 0.29 -35.51 -25.35
N ILE A 165 1.07 -35.66 -24.28
CA ILE A 165 2.44 -35.11 -24.24
C ILE A 165 3.28 -35.96 -25.19
N VAL A 166 3.75 -35.37 -26.29
CA VAL A 166 4.57 -36.04 -27.33
C VAL A 166 6.06 -35.82 -27.07
N SER A 167 6.44 -34.62 -26.60
CA SER A 167 7.81 -34.28 -26.21
C SER A 167 7.79 -33.32 -25.02
N ALA A 168 8.91 -33.32 -24.28
CA ALA A 168 9.21 -32.39 -23.21
C ALA A 168 10.69 -32.01 -23.32
N GLU A 169 10.97 -30.73 -23.56
CA GLU A 169 12.33 -30.21 -23.67
C GLU A 169 12.55 -29.08 -22.65
N LEU A 170 13.69 -29.10 -21.96
CA LEU A 170 14.05 -28.10 -20.97
C LEU A 170 14.34 -26.77 -21.68
N THR A 171 13.60 -25.72 -21.31
CA THR A 171 13.69 -24.39 -21.92
C THR A 171 14.33 -23.42 -20.93
N GLY A 172 15.58 -23.06 -21.23
CA GLY A 172 16.48 -22.32 -20.34
C GLY A 172 17.65 -23.20 -19.87
N ASN A 173 18.76 -22.56 -19.51
CA ASN A 173 20.01 -23.17 -19.03
C ASN A 173 20.79 -24.01 -20.07
N GLN A 174 21.13 -23.45 -21.24
CA GLN A 174 22.43 -23.78 -21.85
C GLN A 174 23.59 -22.93 -21.28
N CYS A 175 23.27 -22.11 -20.28
CA CYS A 175 24.14 -21.27 -19.50
C CYS A 175 24.91 -22.08 -18.45
N VAL A 176 26.24 -22.00 -18.49
CA VAL A 176 27.12 -22.48 -17.42
C VAL A 176 26.62 -21.92 -16.08
N THR A 177 26.64 -22.73 -15.02
CA THR A 177 25.93 -22.42 -13.76
C THR A 177 26.64 -21.40 -12.88
N LYS A 178 26.76 -20.19 -13.42
CA LYS A 178 27.15 -18.95 -12.76
C LYS A 178 25.93 -18.30 -12.12
N VAL A 179 26.15 -17.42 -11.15
CA VAL A 179 25.08 -16.62 -10.53
C VAL A 179 24.99 -15.30 -11.26
N ASN A 180 23.79 -14.96 -11.73
CA ASN A 180 23.45 -13.74 -12.50
C ASN A 180 24.13 -13.63 -13.89
N PRO A 181 24.02 -14.63 -14.80
CA PRO A 181 24.68 -14.57 -16.11
C PRO A 181 24.02 -13.62 -17.12
N GLU A 182 22.77 -13.18 -16.93
CA GLU A 182 22.12 -12.23 -17.87
C GLU A 182 22.88 -10.89 -17.90
N CYS A 183 23.43 -10.51 -19.05
CA CYS A 183 24.14 -9.25 -19.30
C CYS A 183 25.28 -8.96 -18.29
N ASP A 184 26.24 -9.87 -18.12
CA ASP A 184 27.48 -9.63 -17.38
C ASP A 184 28.74 -9.43 -18.26
N ASP A 185 28.51 -9.24 -19.56
CA ASP A 185 29.48 -9.07 -20.65
C ASP A 185 30.32 -10.34 -20.92
N SER A 186 29.81 -11.52 -20.57
CA SER A 186 30.43 -12.81 -20.93
C SER A 186 29.40 -13.91 -21.24
N ALA A 187 29.59 -14.60 -22.36
CA ALA A 187 28.68 -15.66 -22.82
C ALA A 187 28.93 -16.98 -22.06
N ASP A 188 28.14 -17.23 -21.02
CA ASP A 188 28.01 -18.51 -20.32
C ASP A 188 27.02 -19.44 -21.02
N CYS A 189 26.00 -18.91 -21.71
CA CYS A 189 25.06 -19.67 -22.52
C CYS A 189 25.68 -20.03 -23.87
N SER A 190 25.69 -21.31 -24.24
CA SER A 190 26.27 -21.76 -25.51
C SER A 190 25.47 -21.35 -26.76
N ASP A 191 24.32 -20.70 -26.60
CA ASP A 191 23.56 -20.00 -27.63
C ASP A 191 23.71 -18.45 -27.59
N GLY A 192 24.42 -17.91 -26.58
CA GLY A 192 24.59 -16.48 -26.34
C GLY A 192 23.32 -15.74 -25.90
N SER A 193 22.32 -16.45 -25.35
CA SER A 193 21.03 -15.88 -24.96
C SER A 193 21.07 -15.00 -23.69
N ASP A 194 22.11 -15.11 -22.88
CA ASP A 194 22.47 -14.25 -21.75
C ASP A 194 22.86 -12.83 -22.17
N GLU A 195 23.69 -12.71 -23.21
CA GLU A 195 24.18 -11.44 -23.74
C GLU A 195 23.28 -10.86 -24.86
N ALA A 196 22.19 -11.56 -25.18
CA ALA A 196 21.23 -11.12 -26.18
C ALA A 196 20.29 -10.02 -25.64
N HIS A 197 20.24 -8.88 -26.34
CA HIS A 197 19.39 -7.71 -26.03
C HIS A 197 19.80 -6.89 -24.79
N CYS A 198 21.09 -6.91 -24.41
CA CYS A 198 21.65 -6.10 -23.34
C CYS A 198 21.76 -4.59 -23.63
N ASP A 199 20.81 -4.01 -24.37
CA ASP A 199 20.66 -2.55 -24.58
C ASP A 199 19.94 -1.89 -23.39
N CYS A 200 20.38 -2.21 -22.17
CA CYS A 200 19.75 -1.83 -20.91
C CYS A 200 20.77 -1.56 -19.79
N GLY A 201 20.31 -0.88 -18.74
CA GLY A 201 21.08 -0.66 -17.51
C GLY A 201 22.28 0.28 -17.67
N LEU A 202 22.43 0.93 -18.83
CA LEU A 202 23.53 1.82 -19.15
C LEU A 202 23.29 3.22 -18.55
N GLN A 203 24.33 3.79 -17.93
CA GLN A 203 24.28 5.09 -17.25
C GLN A 203 25.15 6.16 -17.94
N PRO A 204 24.90 6.50 -19.22
CA PRO A 204 25.83 7.29 -20.04
C PRO A 204 26.06 8.74 -19.56
N GLY A 205 25.16 9.33 -18.77
CA GLY A 205 25.36 10.65 -18.15
C GLY A 205 26.29 10.66 -16.93
N TRP A 206 26.51 9.50 -16.28
CA TRP A 206 27.18 9.42 -14.98
C TRP A 206 28.71 9.34 -15.04
N ARG A 207 29.29 8.92 -16.17
CA ARG A 207 30.76 8.75 -16.35
C ARG A 207 31.60 10.04 -16.22
N THR A 208 30.99 11.16 -15.84
CA THR A 208 31.59 12.48 -15.60
C THR A 208 31.32 13.06 -14.21
N ALA A 209 30.64 12.35 -13.30
CA ALA A 209 30.27 12.84 -11.97
C ALA A 209 30.85 11.97 -10.83
N GLY A 210 31.16 12.62 -9.71
CA GLY A 210 31.87 12.00 -8.57
C GLY A 210 30.98 11.27 -7.57
N ARG A 211 31.55 10.28 -6.88
CA ARG A 211 30.90 9.46 -5.84
C ARG A 211 30.60 10.29 -4.57
N ILE A 212 29.31 10.44 -4.23
CA ILE A 212 28.80 11.14 -3.03
C ILE A 212 27.84 10.20 -2.28
N VAL A 213 27.68 10.39 -0.96
CA VAL A 213 26.88 9.52 -0.07
C VAL A 213 26.00 10.36 0.86
N GLY A 214 24.77 9.90 1.12
CA GLY A 214 23.69 10.69 1.74
C GLY A 214 22.81 11.33 0.67
N GLY A 215 21.55 11.62 1.00
CA GLY A 215 20.57 12.13 0.02
C GLY A 215 21.02 13.44 -0.62
N VAL A 216 21.12 13.47 -1.95
CA VAL A 216 21.60 14.60 -2.75
C VAL A 216 20.85 14.69 -4.08
N GLU A 217 20.98 15.83 -4.76
CA GLU A 217 20.46 16.02 -6.11
C GLU A 217 21.17 15.10 -7.13
N ALA A 218 20.39 14.58 -8.07
CA ALA A 218 20.87 13.78 -9.19
C ALA A 218 21.31 14.66 -10.37
N SER A 219 22.35 14.24 -11.08
CA SER A 219 22.83 14.95 -12.27
C SER A 219 21.95 14.66 -13.50
N PRO A 220 21.81 15.59 -14.46
CA PRO A 220 21.02 15.36 -15.68
C PRO A 220 21.50 14.13 -16.48
N GLY A 221 20.64 13.11 -16.59
CA GLY A 221 20.96 11.83 -17.23
C GLY A 221 21.67 10.81 -16.34
N GLU A 222 21.73 11.03 -15.02
CA GLU A 222 22.26 10.06 -14.06
C GLU A 222 21.31 8.87 -13.86
N PHE A 223 20.00 9.08 -13.83
CA PHE A 223 18.99 8.01 -13.77
C PHE A 223 18.14 8.04 -15.04
N PRO A 224 18.68 7.57 -16.19
CA PRO A 224 18.02 7.71 -17.48
C PRO A 224 16.76 6.83 -17.61
N TRP A 225 16.54 5.90 -16.68
CA TRP A 225 15.33 5.12 -16.53
C TRP A 225 14.29 5.75 -15.59
N GLN A 226 14.60 6.85 -14.90
CA GLN A 226 13.66 7.52 -14.00
C GLN A 226 12.55 8.21 -14.79
N VAL A 227 11.30 8.04 -14.34
CA VAL A 227 10.13 8.74 -14.86
C VAL A 227 9.37 9.40 -13.71
N SER A 228 8.91 10.63 -13.93
CA SER A 228 7.86 11.27 -13.14
C SER A 228 6.53 10.97 -13.81
N LEU A 229 5.67 10.17 -13.18
CA LEU A 229 4.27 10.04 -13.58
C LEU A 229 3.47 11.20 -13.00
N ARG A 230 2.57 11.73 -13.82
CA ARG A 230 1.70 12.83 -13.45
C ARG A 230 0.25 12.54 -13.75
N GLU A 231 -0.60 12.76 -12.75
CA GLU A 231 -2.04 12.87 -12.86
C GLU A 231 -2.36 14.38 -12.90
N ASN A 232 -3.19 14.84 -13.83
CA ASN A 232 -3.59 16.26 -13.93
C ASN A 232 -2.42 17.29 -13.96
N ASN A 233 -1.27 16.89 -14.53
CA ASN A 233 0.03 17.60 -14.59
C ASN A 233 0.82 17.71 -13.27
N GLU A 234 0.29 17.28 -12.12
CA GLU A 234 1.04 17.21 -10.86
C GLU A 234 1.77 15.87 -10.71
N HIS A 235 2.99 15.87 -10.18
CA HIS A 235 3.74 14.63 -9.99
C HIS A 235 3.17 13.81 -8.83
N PHE A 236 2.64 12.63 -9.17
CA PHE A 236 2.00 11.72 -8.25
C PHE A 236 2.98 10.65 -7.75
N CYS A 237 3.39 9.75 -8.64
CA CYS A 237 4.30 8.63 -8.41
C CYS A 237 5.50 8.65 -9.35
N GLY A 238 6.56 7.93 -8.99
CA GLY A 238 7.63 7.52 -9.91
C GLY A 238 7.20 6.39 -10.84
N ALA A 239 7.99 6.20 -11.90
CA ALA A 239 7.99 4.98 -12.70
C ALA A 239 9.40 4.74 -13.27
N THR A 240 9.58 3.56 -13.87
CA THR A 240 10.86 3.09 -14.38
C THR A 240 10.72 2.70 -15.85
N VAL A 241 11.59 3.22 -16.73
CA VAL A 241 11.67 2.78 -18.14
C VAL A 241 12.26 1.37 -18.19
N ILE A 242 11.51 0.44 -18.79
CA ILE A 242 11.96 -0.94 -19.05
C ILE A 242 11.97 -1.27 -20.55
N GLY A 243 11.51 -0.36 -21.40
CA GLY A 243 11.53 -0.49 -22.85
C GLY A 243 10.89 0.73 -23.52
N ALA A 244 11.09 0.90 -24.83
CA ALA A 244 10.72 2.13 -25.54
C ALA A 244 9.24 2.52 -25.44
N ARG A 245 8.33 1.58 -25.14
CA ARG A 245 6.88 1.82 -24.95
C ARG A 245 6.36 1.38 -23.58
N TRP A 246 7.24 0.96 -22.67
CA TRP A 246 6.88 0.21 -21.48
C TRP A 246 7.55 0.78 -20.23
N LEU A 247 6.72 1.10 -19.24
CA LEU A 247 7.16 1.49 -17.91
C LEU A 247 6.66 0.48 -16.87
N VAL A 248 7.36 0.41 -15.74
CA VAL A 248 6.90 -0.26 -14.52
C VAL A 248 6.75 0.77 -13.41
N SER A 249 5.71 0.61 -12.59
CA SER A 249 5.43 1.42 -11.40
C SER A 249 4.74 0.54 -10.34
N ALA A 250 4.35 1.10 -9.21
CA ALA A 250 3.61 0.39 -8.16
C ALA A 250 2.11 0.32 -8.53
N ALA A 251 1.41 -0.73 -8.10
CA ALA A 251 -0.03 -0.85 -8.32
C ALA A 251 -0.83 0.17 -7.50
N HIS A 252 -0.39 0.48 -6.27
CA HIS A 252 -1.05 1.43 -5.39
C HIS A 252 -1.11 2.87 -5.91
N CYS A 253 -0.32 3.18 -6.95
CA CYS A 253 -0.38 4.46 -7.66
C CYS A 253 -1.65 4.60 -8.52
N PHE A 254 -2.39 3.52 -8.77
CA PHE A 254 -3.52 3.47 -9.70
C PHE A 254 -4.77 2.87 -9.07
N ASN A 255 -5.92 3.46 -9.39
CA ASN A 255 -7.25 3.03 -8.97
C ASN A 255 -7.93 2.27 -10.12
N GLU A 256 -8.76 1.26 -9.80
CA GLU A 256 -9.45 0.40 -10.79
C GLU A 256 -10.36 1.16 -11.79
N PHE A 257 -10.68 2.42 -11.51
CA PHE A 257 -11.60 3.26 -12.29
C PHE A 257 -10.94 4.49 -12.95
N GLN A 258 -9.60 4.65 -12.89
CA GLN A 258 -8.90 5.79 -13.50
C GLN A 258 -8.81 5.66 -15.03
N ASP A 259 -8.93 6.78 -15.73
CA ASP A 259 -8.71 6.87 -17.18
C ASP A 259 -7.19 7.02 -17.47
N PRO A 260 -6.56 6.11 -18.24
CA PRO A 260 -5.15 6.24 -18.61
C PRO A 260 -4.80 7.53 -19.35
N THR A 261 -5.77 8.22 -19.97
CA THR A 261 -5.53 9.46 -20.73
C THR A 261 -5.27 10.68 -19.86
N GLU A 262 -5.61 10.64 -18.58
CA GLU A 262 -5.25 11.66 -17.57
C GLU A 262 -3.76 11.60 -17.17
N TRP A 263 -3.08 10.49 -17.49
CA TRP A 263 -1.71 10.23 -17.06
C TRP A 263 -0.66 10.59 -18.12
N VAL A 264 0.35 11.34 -17.69
CA VAL A 264 1.50 11.73 -18.51
C VAL A 264 2.81 11.32 -17.84
N ALA A 265 3.62 10.55 -18.58
CA ALA A 265 4.97 10.19 -18.20
C ALA A 265 5.96 11.27 -18.67
N TYR A 266 6.78 11.77 -17.73
CA TYR A 266 7.91 12.67 -17.99
C TYR A 266 9.21 11.92 -17.75
N ALA A 267 9.98 11.69 -18.80
CA ALA A 267 11.28 11.01 -18.77
C ALA A 267 12.40 11.95 -19.25
N GLY A 268 13.66 11.66 -18.89
CA GLY A 268 14.81 12.43 -19.38
C GLY A 268 14.98 13.82 -18.76
N THR A 269 14.36 14.05 -17.61
CA THR A 269 14.49 15.30 -16.85
C THR A 269 14.87 15.02 -15.41
N THR A 270 15.65 15.93 -14.84
CA THR A 270 15.91 16.05 -13.41
C THR A 270 14.97 17.03 -12.71
N GLN A 271 14.19 17.82 -13.45
CA GLN A 271 13.35 18.91 -12.92
C GLN A 271 11.85 18.57 -12.88
N LEU A 272 11.20 18.84 -11.75
CA LEU A 272 9.77 18.61 -11.55
C LEU A 272 8.90 19.56 -12.39
N SER A 273 9.42 20.72 -12.79
CA SER A 273 8.82 21.56 -13.83
C SER A 273 8.80 20.90 -15.22
N GLY A 274 9.68 19.92 -15.49
CA GLY A 274 9.83 19.30 -16.82
C GLY A 274 10.20 20.33 -17.90
N SER A 275 11.01 21.31 -17.52
CA SER A 275 11.43 22.48 -18.32
C SER A 275 12.64 22.20 -19.23
N GLU A 276 13.39 21.13 -18.96
CA GLU A 276 14.65 20.83 -19.61
C GLU A 276 14.46 20.35 -21.06
N ALA A 277 15.36 20.72 -21.96
CA ALA A 277 15.29 20.33 -23.38
C ALA A 277 15.43 18.81 -23.64
N SER A 278 15.86 18.03 -22.64
CA SER A 278 15.89 16.56 -22.67
C SER A 278 14.57 15.90 -22.22
N THR A 279 13.60 16.69 -21.74
CA THR A 279 12.31 16.18 -21.23
C THR A 279 11.48 15.56 -22.35
N VAL A 280 11.30 14.24 -22.32
CA VAL A 280 10.34 13.54 -23.15
C VAL A 280 9.01 13.44 -22.39
N ARG A 281 7.92 13.83 -23.04
CA ARG A 281 6.55 13.72 -22.52
C ARG A 281 5.78 12.69 -23.33
N ALA A 282 5.25 11.65 -22.68
CA ALA A 282 4.45 10.61 -23.32
C ALA A 282 3.14 10.37 -22.56
N ARG A 283 2.00 10.37 -23.26
CA ARG A 283 0.73 9.95 -22.64
C ARG A 283 0.73 8.44 -22.40
N VAL A 284 0.18 8.04 -21.27
CA VAL A 284 -0.16 6.64 -21.03
C VAL A 284 -1.36 6.27 -21.91
N ALA A 285 -1.31 5.08 -22.50
CA ALA A 285 -2.36 4.52 -23.35
C ALA A 285 -3.06 3.32 -22.71
N GLN A 286 -2.40 2.68 -21.74
CA GLN A 286 -2.95 1.57 -20.96
C GLN A 286 -2.21 1.46 -19.63
N ILE A 287 -2.94 1.24 -18.54
CA ILE A 287 -2.41 0.87 -17.23
C ILE A 287 -2.83 -0.58 -16.98
N ILE A 288 -1.92 -1.41 -16.48
CA ILE A 288 -2.17 -2.82 -16.17
C ILE A 288 -1.62 -3.08 -14.76
N THR A 289 -2.50 -3.11 -13.75
CA THR A 289 -2.16 -3.50 -12.38
C THR A 289 -2.09 -5.03 -12.24
N HIS A 290 -1.38 -5.53 -11.24
CA HIS A 290 -1.40 -6.96 -10.94
C HIS A 290 -2.80 -7.41 -10.48
N PRO A 291 -3.41 -8.46 -11.06
CA PRO A 291 -4.79 -8.85 -10.74
C PRO A 291 -4.97 -9.44 -9.33
N SER A 292 -3.86 -9.81 -8.67
CA SER A 292 -3.81 -10.21 -7.26
C SER A 292 -3.25 -9.12 -6.34
N TYR A 293 -3.13 -7.86 -6.82
CA TYR A 293 -2.73 -6.75 -5.96
C TYR A 293 -3.71 -6.61 -4.80
N ASN A 294 -3.19 -6.64 -3.58
CA ASN A 294 -3.99 -6.49 -2.37
C ASN A 294 -3.73 -5.10 -1.76
N PRO A 295 -4.73 -4.19 -1.75
CA PRO A 295 -4.53 -2.83 -1.26
C PRO A 295 -4.31 -2.75 0.25
N ASP A 296 -4.74 -3.73 1.05
CA ASP A 296 -4.55 -3.71 2.50
C ASP A 296 -3.14 -4.13 2.91
N THR A 297 -2.60 -5.17 2.28
CA THR A 297 -1.24 -5.71 2.57
C THR A 297 -0.14 -5.15 1.69
N ALA A 298 -0.48 -4.46 0.58
CA ALA A 298 0.43 -4.10 -0.50
C ALA A 298 1.17 -5.30 -1.13
N ASP A 299 0.60 -6.51 -1.05
CA ASP A 299 1.14 -7.67 -1.76
C ASP A 299 0.83 -7.58 -3.26
N PHE A 300 1.77 -8.05 -4.10
CA PHE A 300 1.79 -7.85 -5.56
C PHE A 300 1.68 -6.38 -6.02
N ASP A 301 2.28 -5.43 -5.30
CA ASP A 301 2.25 -4.01 -5.63
C ASP A 301 3.10 -3.64 -6.88
N VAL A 302 2.61 -4.01 -8.06
CA VAL A 302 3.25 -3.75 -9.35
C VAL A 302 2.24 -3.47 -10.47
N ALA A 303 2.57 -2.51 -11.33
CA ALA A 303 1.83 -2.19 -12.54
C ALA A 303 2.75 -1.99 -13.75
N VAL A 304 2.26 -2.38 -14.93
CA VAL A 304 2.90 -2.14 -16.23
C VAL A 304 2.09 -1.07 -16.97
N LEU A 305 2.77 -0.05 -17.49
CA LEU A 305 2.15 1.04 -18.24
C LEU A 305 2.62 1.00 -19.70
N ARG A 306 1.67 1.09 -20.63
CA ARG A 306 1.93 1.24 -22.06
C ARG A 306 1.89 2.70 -22.46
N LEU A 307 2.91 3.17 -23.16
CA LEU A 307 2.97 4.53 -23.70
C LEU A 307 2.42 4.59 -25.13
N GLY A 308 1.62 5.63 -25.41
CA GLY A 308 1.00 5.85 -26.73
C GLY A 308 2.03 6.14 -27.82
N SER A 309 3.03 6.95 -27.51
CA SER A 309 4.25 7.17 -28.30
C SER A 309 5.42 6.37 -27.71
N PRO A 310 6.43 5.96 -28.52
CA PRO A 310 7.67 5.43 -27.99
C PRO A 310 8.55 6.58 -27.46
N LEU A 311 9.27 6.32 -26.37
CA LEU A 311 10.33 7.19 -25.88
C LEU A 311 11.55 7.10 -26.83
N PRO A 312 12.08 8.22 -27.35
CA PRO A 312 13.34 8.22 -28.07
C PRO A 312 14.49 8.05 -27.07
N PHE A 313 15.18 6.92 -27.13
CA PHE A 313 16.34 6.67 -26.28
C PHE A 313 17.49 7.65 -26.59
N SER A 314 18.16 8.10 -25.54
CA SER A 314 19.20 9.15 -25.58
C SER A 314 20.12 9.02 -24.36
N ARG A 315 21.13 9.90 -24.21
CA ARG A 315 21.97 9.88 -22.99
C ARG A 315 21.20 10.20 -21.68
N HIS A 316 19.95 10.66 -21.79
CA HIS A 316 19.08 10.99 -20.66
C HIS A 316 17.87 10.05 -20.53
N VAL A 317 17.61 9.20 -21.53
CA VAL A 317 16.46 8.27 -21.56
C VAL A 317 16.93 6.89 -22.01
N GLN A 318 16.96 5.92 -21.11
CA GLN A 318 17.40 4.54 -21.34
C GLN A 318 16.59 3.57 -20.48
N PRO A 319 16.39 2.31 -20.88
CA PRO A 319 15.77 1.31 -20.03
C PRO A 319 16.77 0.81 -18.97
N VAL A 320 16.26 0.47 -17.78
CA VAL A 320 16.98 -0.36 -16.81
C VAL A 320 16.90 -1.83 -17.24
N CYS A 321 17.87 -2.67 -16.87
CA CYS A 321 17.73 -4.11 -17.10
C CYS A 321 16.68 -4.73 -16.14
N LEU A 322 15.82 -5.60 -16.66
CA LEU A 322 14.91 -6.42 -15.85
C LEU A 322 15.60 -7.75 -15.50
N PRO A 323 15.98 -7.97 -14.23
CA PRO A 323 16.76 -9.15 -13.84
C PRO A 323 16.01 -10.47 -14.02
N ALA A 324 16.76 -11.56 -14.18
CA ALA A 324 16.25 -12.93 -14.21
C ALA A 324 15.35 -13.25 -13.01
N ALA A 325 14.40 -14.18 -13.18
CA ALA A 325 13.64 -14.72 -12.06
C ALA A 325 14.50 -15.57 -11.09
N SER A 326 15.73 -15.90 -11.51
CA SER A 326 16.79 -16.56 -10.77
C SER A 326 17.86 -15.59 -10.22
N HIS A 327 17.79 -14.29 -10.53
CA HIS A 327 18.82 -13.30 -10.17
C HIS A 327 18.90 -13.11 -8.66
N VAL A 328 20.11 -13.25 -8.11
CA VAL A 328 20.40 -13.14 -6.68
C VAL A 328 21.10 -11.81 -6.41
N PHE A 329 20.36 -10.86 -5.85
CA PHE A 329 20.95 -9.70 -5.19
C PHE A 329 21.23 -10.07 -3.71
N PRO A 330 22.50 -10.12 -3.26
CA PRO A 330 22.82 -10.58 -1.90
C PRO A 330 22.44 -9.55 -0.82
N PRO A 331 22.21 -9.97 0.44
CA PRO A 331 22.08 -9.02 1.55
C PRO A 331 23.31 -8.11 1.70
N ARG A 332 23.09 -6.88 2.18
CA ARG A 332 24.06 -5.78 2.25
C ARG A 332 24.59 -5.28 0.89
N ARG A 333 24.03 -5.75 -0.23
CA ARG A 333 24.28 -5.16 -1.54
C ARG A 333 23.87 -3.69 -1.52
N LYS A 334 24.80 -2.80 -1.89
CA LYS A 334 24.49 -1.38 -2.09
C LYS A 334 23.79 -1.21 -3.44
N CYS A 335 22.67 -0.51 -3.40
CA CYS A 335 21.78 -0.22 -4.52
C CYS A 335 21.36 1.25 -4.43
N LEU A 336 20.90 1.83 -5.54
CA LEU A 336 20.46 3.21 -5.63
C LEU A 336 18.94 3.30 -5.72
N ILE A 337 18.37 4.31 -5.07
CA ILE A 337 16.98 4.76 -5.23
C ILE A 337 16.98 6.19 -5.75
N SER A 338 15.96 6.55 -6.53
CA SER A 338 15.81 7.89 -7.10
C SER A 338 14.34 8.30 -7.25
N GLY A 339 14.05 9.58 -7.02
CA GLY A 339 12.70 10.13 -7.13
C GLY A 339 12.57 11.57 -6.64
N TRP A 340 11.34 12.08 -6.69
CA TRP A 340 10.98 13.44 -6.22
C TRP A 340 9.98 13.38 -5.06
N GLY A 341 10.04 12.31 -4.25
CA GLY A 341 9.36 12.24 -2.97
C GLY A 341 9.92 13.27 -1.98
N TYR A 342 9.21 13.46 -0.87
CA TYR A 342 9.62 14.45 0.14
C TYR A 342 10.97 14.05 0.77
N LEU A 343 11.88 15.01 0.88
CA LEU A 343 13.25 14.81 1.42
C LEU A 343 13.28 14.21 2.83
N ARG A 344 12.19 14.39 3.59
CA ARG A 344 11.87 13.83 4.90
C ARG A 344 10.35 13.88 5.08
N GLU A 345 9.86 13.16 6.09
CA GLU A 345 8.47 13.17 6.55
C GLU A 345 7.98 14.55 7.07
N ASP A 346 8.86 15.55 7.22
CA ASP A 346 8.53 16.92 7.63
C ASP A 346 8.58 18.00 6.55
N PHE A 347 8.95 17.68 5.30
CA PHE A 347 8.92 18.65 4.21
C PHE A 347 7.54 18.76 3.55
N LEU A 348 7.08 20.00 3.34
CA LEU A 348 5.77 20.30 2.72
C LEU A 348 5.82 20.43 1.19
N ILE A 349 7.03 20.45 0.61
CA ILE A 349 7.28 20.71 -0.80
C ILE A 349 8.12 19.55 -1.34
N LYS A 350 7.65 18.89 -2.42
CA LYS A 350 8.45 17.92 -3.17
C LYS A 350 9.64 18.65 -3.81
N PRO A 351 10.86 18.11 -3.77
CA PRO A 351 12.04 18.79 -4.33
C PRO A 351 11.86 18.98 -5.85
N GLU A 352 12.18 20.17 -6.34
CA GLU A 352 12.17 20.46 -7.80
C GLU A 352 13.22 19.61 -8.52
N MET A 353 14.39 19.41 -7.90
CA MET A 353 15.44 18.54 -8.43
C MET A 353 15.22 17.07 -8.00
N LEU A 354 15.47 16.15 -8.93
CA LEU A 354 15.47 14.71 -8.71
C LEU A 354 16.48 14.38 -7.61
N GLN A 355 16.07 13.59 -6.63
CA GLN A 355 16.93 13.15 -5.54
C GLN A 355 17.42 11.73 -5.79
N LYS A 356 18.56 11.40 -5.18
CA LYS A 356 19.13 10.05 -5.16
C LYS A 356 19.64 9.69 -3.77
N ALA A 357 19.60 8.40 -3.47
CA ALA A 357 20.23 7.85 -2.28
C ALA A 357 20.82 6.46 -2.55
N THR A 358 21.86 6.09 -1.79
CA THR A 358 22.34 4.71 -1.71
C THR A 358 21.72 4.04 -0.50
N VAL A 359 21.18 2.85 -0.68
CA VAL A 359 20.61 1.99 0.37
C VAL A 359 21.26 0.61 0.33
N GLU A 360 21.20 -0.13 1.43
CA GLU A 360 21.63 -1.54 1.46
C GLU A 360 20.40 -2.46 1.45
N LEU A 361 20.45 -3.56 0.68
CA LEU A 361 19.43 -4.60 0.75
C LEU A 361 19.51 -5.32 2.10
N LEU A 362 18.39 -5.49 2.80
CA LEU A 362 18.35 -6.30 4.01
C LEU A 362 18.12 -7.77 3.66
N ASP A 363 18.56 -8.65 4.56
CA ASP A 363 18.17 -10.05 4.55
C ASP A 363 16.65 -10.22 4.74
N GLN A 364 16.05 -11.24 4.12
CA GLN A 364 14.60 -11.45 4.16
C GLN A 364 14.09 -11.88 5.54
N ALA A 365 14.85 -12.67 6.30
CA ALA A 365 14.46 -13.05 7.67
C ALA A 365 14.60 -11.86 8.63
N LEU A 366 15.64 -11.03 8.45
CA LEU A 366 15.76 -9.75 9.16
C LEU A 366 14.58 -8.81 8.84
N CYS A 367 14.27 -8.61 7.56
CA CYS A 367 13.13 -7.81 7.09
C CYS A 367 11.80 -8.32 7.67
N ALA A 368 11.58 -9.64 7.66
CA ALA A 368 10.41 -10.28 8.26
C ALA A 368 10.36 -10.13 9.80
N SER A 369 11.51 -10.08 10.48
CA SER A 369 11.54 -9.85 11.94
C SER A 369 11.12 -8.42 12.35
N LEU A 370 11.26 -7.44 11.45
CA LEU A 370 10.88 -6.05 11.69
C LEU A 370 9.38 -5.81 11.41
N TYR A 371 8.82 -6.46 10.37
CA TYR A 371 7.44 -6.25 9.92
C TYR A 371 6.47 -7.40 10.21
N GLY A 372 6.95 -8.53 10.72
CA GLY A 372 6.15 -9.70 11.06
C GLY A 372 5.41 -10.28 9.85
N ASN A 373 4.16 -10.71 10.09
CA ASN A 373 3.30 -11.35 9.09
C ASN A 373 2.87 -10.41 7.94
N SER A 374 3.23 -9.12 7.98
CA SER A 374 2.90 -8.15 6.93
C SER A 374 3.82 -8.24 5.70
N LEU A 375 4.96 -8.95 5.80
CA LEU A 375 5.93 -9.06 4.71
C LEU A 375 5.75 -10.37 3.93
N THR A 376 5.66 -10.29 2.60
CA THR A 376 5.61 -11.46 1.71
C THR A 376 6.95 -11.74 1.04
N ASP A 377 7.11 -12.93 0.43
CA ASP A 377 8.28 -13.27 -0.38
C ASP A 377 8.38 -12.44 -1.68
N ARG A 378 7.27 -11.79 -2.09
CA ARG A 378 7.19 -10.81 -3.18
C ARG A 378 7.62 -9.40 -2.75
N MET A 379 8.07 -9.22 -1.51
CA MET A 379 8.63 -7.97 -0.99
C MET A 379 10.14 -8.10 -0.69
N VAL A 380 10.84 -6.97 -0.63
CA VAL A 380 12.23 -6.87 -0.17
C VAL A 380 12.41 -5.55 0.61
N CYS A 381 13.13 -5.57 1.73
CA CYS A 381 13.53 -4.34 2.43
C CYS A 381 14.84 -3.79 1.87
N ALA A 382 14.96 -2.47 1.77
CA ALA A 382 16.24 -1.79 1.57
C ALA A 382 16.31 -0.51 2.42
N GLY A 383 17.49 -0.20 2.94
CA GLY A 383 17.71 0.98 3.80
C GLY A 383 18.85 0.74 4.80
N TYR A 384 18.80 1.44 5.93
CA TYR A 384 19.70 1.22 7.07
C TYR A 384 18.89 1.07 8.35
N LEU A 385 19.29 0.15 9.25
CA LEU A 385 18.62 -0.04 10.54
C LEU A 385 18.72 1.21 11.44
N ASP A 386 19.73 2.03 11.23
CA ASP A 386 19.95 3.35 11.83
C ASP A 386 18.98 4.44 11.32
N GLY A 387 18.15 4.14 10.31
CA GLY A 387 17.32 5.10 9.60
C GLY A 387 18.14 6.05 8.71
N LYS A 388 17.75 7.33 8.68
CA LYS A 388 18.42 8.48 8.04
C LYS A 388 18.42 8.52 6.50
N VAL A 389 18.35 7.37 5.82
CA VAL A 389 18.31 7.28 4.35
C VAL A 389 17.33 6.21 3.91
N ASP A 390 16.29 6.61 3.17
CA ASP A 390 15.19 5.78 2.68
C ASP A 390 14.44 6.50 1.53
N SER A 391 13.50 5.81 0.88
CA SER A 391 12.48 6.41 0.01
C SER A 391 11.30 6.98 0.81
N CYS A 392 10.58 7.98 0.28
CA CYS A 392 9.46 8.62 0.98
C CYS A 392 8.24 8.84 0.08
N GLN A 393 7.19 9.48 0.62
CA GLN A 393 5.93 9.73 -0.09
C GLN A 393 6.17 10.50 -1.40
N GLY A 394 5.72 9.93 -2.51
CA GLY A 394 5.98 10.43 -3.88
C GLY A 394 7.07 9.68 -4.65
N ASP A 395 7.97 8.96 -3.97
CA ASP A 395 8.93 8.06 -4.64
C ASP A 395 8.28 6.74 -5.09
N SER A 396 7.09 6.41 -4.57
CA SER A 396 6.24 5.27 -4.95
C SER A 396 6.27 4.95 -6.44
N GLY A 397 6.50 3.70 -6.81
CA GLY A 397 6.66 3.27 -8.20
C GLY A 397 8.01 3.60 -8.84
N GLY A 398 8.85 4.39 -8.18
CA GLY A 398 10.24 4.63 -8.54
C GLY A 398 11.13 3.39 -8.37
N PRO A 399 12.35 3.42 -8.93
CA PRO A 399 13.22 2.26 -9.01
C PRO A 399 14.12 2.07 -7.78
N LEU A 400 14.37 0.80 -7.44
CA LEU A 400 15.52 0.36 -6.65
C LEU A 400 16.46 -0.42 -7.58
N VAL A 401 17.59 0.18 -7.96
CA VAL A 401 18.55 -0.39 -8.92
C VAL A 401 19.86 -0.82 -8.28
N CYS A 402 20.42 -1.94 -8.72
CA CYS A 402 21.72 -2.45 -8.26
C CYS A 402 22.69 -2.57 -9.46
N GLU A 403 23.91 -2.06 -9.30
CA GLU A 403 24.98 -2.08 -10.32
C GLU A 403 25.75 -3.41 -10.26
N GLU A 404 25.57 -4.32 -11.22
CA GLU A 404 26.30 -5.61 -11.31
C GLU A 404 27.74 -5.43 -11.84
N PRO A 405 28.64 -6.45 -11.73
CA PRO A 405 30.06 -6.30 -12.07
C PRO A 405 30.39 -5.81 -13.49
N SER A 406 29.47 -5.98 -14.46
CA SER A 406 29.54 -5.38 -15.80
C SER A 406 29.37 -3.85 -15.83
N GLY A 407 29.05 -3.22 -14.69
CA GLY A 407 28.69 -1.80 -14.60
C GLY A 407 27.28 -1.49 -15.12
N ARG A 408 26.42 -2.52 -15.23
CA ARG A 408 25.02 -2.42 -15.66
C ARG A 408 24.08 -2.39 -14.48
N PHE A 409 23.04 -1.56 -14.57
CA PHE A 409 22.02 -1.41 -13.53
C PHE A 409 20.80 -2.29 -13.79
N PHE A 410 20.46 -3.12 -12.82
CA PHE A 410 19.29 -4.00 -12.82
C PHE A 410 18.26 -3.53 -11.79
N LEU A 411 16.97 -3.62 -12.14
CA LEU A 411 15.87 -3.26 -11.27
C LEU A 411 15.59 -4.37 -10.24
N ALA A 412 16.15 -4.26 -9.04
CA ALA A 412 15.94 -5.22 -7.97
C ALA A 412 14.56 -5.06 -7.29
N GLY A 413 14.04 -3.83 -7.22
CA GLY A 413 12.75 -3.53 -6.61
C GLY A 413 12.07 -2.28 -7.15
N ILE A 414 10.82 -2.09 -6.74
CA ILE A 414 9.98 -0.92 -7.03
C ILE A 414 9.54 -0.34 -5.68
N VAL A 415 9.66 0.98 -5.47
CA VAL A 415 9.25 1.64 -4.22
C VAL A 415 7.76 1.38 -3.96
N SER A 416 7.43 0.79 -2.81
CA SER A 416 6.08 0.31 -2.50
C SER A 416 5.52 0.91 -1.21
N TRP A 417 6.10 0.62 -0.04
CA TRP A 417 5.62 1.18 1.23
C TRP A 417 6.71 1.26 2.31
N GLY A 418 6.42 1.95 3.40
CA GLY A 418 7.26 2.05 4.59
C GLY A 418 6.43 2.44 5.81
N ILE A 419 7.04 2.46 7.00
CA ILE A 419 6.42 3.04 8.20
C ILE A 419 7.25 4.25 8.61
N GLY A 420 6.70 5.44 8.37
CA GLY A 420 7.46 6.69 8.35
C GLY A 420 8.39 6.78 7.13
N CYS A 421 9.27 7.77 7.10
CA CYS A 421 10.36 7.86 6.13
C CYS A 421 11.72 7.87 6.85
N ALA A 422 12.56 6.85 6.61
CA ALA A 422 13.89 6.73 7.19
C ALA A 422 13.95 6.68 8.73
N GLU A 423 12.92 6.13 9.38
CA GLU A 423 12.92 5.87 10.83
C GLU A 423 13.88 4.72 11.21
N ALA A 424 14.46 4.79 12.41
CA ALA A 424 15.33 3.73 12.92
C ALA A 424 14.53 2.43 13.15
N GLY A 425 15.06 1.31 12.67
CA GLY A 425 14.41 0.00 12.69
C GLY A 425 13.29 -0.18 11.65
N ARG A 426 13.03 0.80 10.77
CA ARG A 426 11.95 0.81 9.77
C ARG A 426 12.48 1.14 8.37
N PRO A 427 13.12 0.17 7.70
CA PRO A 427 13.61 0.34 6.33
C PRO A 427 12.45 0.26 5.33
N GLY A 428 12.52 1.03 4.23
CA GLY A 428 11.55 0.96 3.13
C GLY A 428 11.38 -0.45 2.56
N VAL A 429 10.16 -0.73 2.12
CA VAL A 429 9.72 -2.00 1.53
C VAL A 429 9.39 -1.79 0.06
N TYR A 430 9.93 -2.68 -0.77
CA TYR A 430 9.91 -2.59 -2.21
C TYR A 430 9.29 -3.87 -2.78
N ALA A 431 8.51 -3.75 -3.86
CA ALA A 431 8.01 -4.92 -4.57
C ALA A 431 9.18 -5.61 -5.29
N ARG A 432 9.41 -6.89 -4.98
CA ARG A 432 10.59 -7.66 -5.39
C ARG A 432 10.48 -8.11 -6.85
N VAL A 433 11.19 -7.42 -7.74
CA VAL A 433 11.06 -7.62 -9.19
C VAL A 433 11.39 -9.04 -9.63
N THR A 434 12.38 -9.71 -9.03
CA THR A 434 12.72 -11.11 -9.41
C THR A 434 11.60 -12.12 -9.14
N ARG A 435 10.63 -11.82 -8.26
CA ARG A 435 9.41 -12.62 -8.08
C ARG A 435 8.25 -12.20 -8.99
N LEU A 436 8.26 -10.98 -9.49
CA LEU A 436 7.18 -10.37 -10.27
C LEU A 436 7.49 -10.28 -11.78
N ARG A 437 8.75 -10.50 -12.18
CA ARG A 437 9.29 -10.45 -13.55
C ARG A 437 8.45 -11.27 -14.55
N ASP A 438 8.15 -12.52 -14.21
CA ASP A 438 7.38 -13.43 -15.07
C ASP A 438 5.98 -12.86 -15.39
N TRP A 439 5.36 -12.13 -14.44
CA TRP A 439 4.11 -11.41 -14.68
C TRP A 439 4.32 -10.11 -15.47
N ILE A 440 5.37 -9.32 -15.17
CA ILE A 440 5.69 -8.08 -15.91
C ILE A 440 5.84 -8.38 -17.42
N LEU A 441 6.64 -9.40 -17.75
CA LEU A 441 6.84 -9.84 -19.14
C LEU A 441 5.55 -10.41 -19.75
N GLY A 442 4.75 -11.15 -18.97
CA GLY A 442 3.44 -11.64 -19.39
C GLY A 442 2.46 -10.52 -19.74
N ALA A 443 2.40 -9.45 -18.93
CA ALA A 443 1.55 -8.28 -19.17
C ALA A 443 1.97 -7.54 -20.45
N ILE A 444 3.27 -7.32 -20.64
CA ILE A 444 3.84 -6.73 -21.86
C ILE A 444 3.48 -7.56 -23.09
N ALA A 445 3.66 -8.88 -23.04
CA ALA A 445 3.36 -9.78 -24.15
C ALA A 445 1.86 -9.81 -24.50
N MET A 446 0.98 -9.92 -23.49
CA MET A 446 -0.47 -9.91 -23.68
C MET A 446 -0.95 -8.59 -24.31
N ALA A 447 -0.48 -7.45 -23.82
CA ALA A 447 -0.89 -6.14 -24.34
C ALA A 447 -0.20 -5.76 -25.66
N SER A 448 0.92 -6.40 -26.02
CA SER A 448 1.57 -6.25 -27.33
C SER A 448 0.85 -7.00 -28.45
N LYS A 449 0.08 -8.05 -28.12
CA LYS A 449 -0.66 -8.85 -29.11
C LYS A 449 -1.82 -8.03 -29.71
N PRO A 450 -1.89 -7.86 -31.05
CA PRO A 450 -3.04 -7.23 -31.67
C PRO A 450 -4.32 -8.01 -31.35
N LEU A 451 -5.43 -7.31 -31.11
CA LEU A 451 -6.75 -7.95 -31.13
C LEU A 451 -6.97 -8.47 -32.55
N ALA A 452 -7.19 -9.78 -32.69
CA ALA A 452 -7.68 -10.33 -33.95
C ALA A 452 -9.04 -9.69 -34.26
N PRO A 453 -9.34 -9.32 -35.52
CA PRO A 453 -10.64 -8.77 -35.87
C PRO A 453 -11.75 -9.76 -35.49
N THR A 454 -12.71 -9.33 -34.68
CA THR A 454 -13.91 -10.12 -34.41
C THR A 454 -14.73 -10.17 -35.71
N GLU A 455 -14.71 -11.33 -36.37
CA GLU A 455 -15.39 -11.53 -37.65
C GLU A 455 -16.90 -11.44 -37.48
N ALA A 456 -17.47 -10.28 -37.85
CA ALA A 456 -18.90 -10.03 -37.80
C ALA A 456 -19.61 -10.77 -38.95
N PRO A 457 -20.75 -11.46 -38.72
CA PRO A 457 -21.49 -12.14 -39.79
C PRO A 457 -21.90 -11.18 -40.91
N ALA A 458 -21.55 -11.52 -42.15
CA ALA A 458 -21.73 -10.64 -43.30
C ALA A 458 -23.21 -10.42 -43.68
N PRO A 459 -23.69 -9.17 -43.79
CA PRO A 459 -24.92 -8.84 -44.50
C PRO A 459 -24.70 -8.96 -46.02
N ALA A 460 -25.66 -9.54 -46.74
CA ALA A 460 -25.52 -9.78 -48.17
C ALA A 460 -25.71 -8.49 -49.02
N THR A 461 -24.76 -8.24 -49.93
CA THR A 461 -24.94 -7.40 -51.13
C THR A 461 -25.90 -8.08 -52.12
N PRO A 462 -26.64 -7.33 -52.97
CA PRO A 462 -26.08 -6.52 -54.07
C PRO A 462 -26.74 -5.11 -54.20
N SER A 463 -26.38 -4.20 -55.10
CA SER A 463 -25.76 -4.32 -56.44
C SER A 463 -25.01 -3.05 -56.88
N ALA A 464 -24.02 -3.21 -57.79
CA ALA A 464 -23.75 -2.39 -59.00
C ALA A 464 -23.45 -0.85 -58.89
N VAL A 465 -22.62 -0.21 -59.74
CA VAL A 465 -21.66 -0.64 -60.79
C VAL A 465 -20.69 0.54 -61.13
N TRP A 466 -19.38 0.24 -61.29
CA TRP A 466 -18.33 0.88 -62.15
C TRP A 466 -18.10 2.43 -62.18
N SER A 467 -16.95 3.00 -62.60
CA SER A 467 -15.54 2.53 -62.74
C SER A 467 -14.58 3.70 -63.08
N SER A 468 -13.26 3.45 -62.91
CA SER A 468 -12.11 4.05 -63.65
C SER A 468 -11.63 5.49 -63.38
N SER A 469 -10.32 5.69 -63.62
CA SER A 469 -9.49 6.90 -63.36
C SER A 469 -8.86 7.42 -64.69
N PRO A 470 -7.71 8.13 -64.73
CA PRO A 470 -7.38 9.49 -64.23
C PRO A 470 -6.80 10.42 -65.35
N LYS A 471 -6.49 11.71 -65.06
CA LYS A 471 -5.36 12.51 -65.65
C LYS A 471 -5.24 13.96 -65.10
N SER A 472 -4.02 14.53 -65.20
CA SER A 472 -3.63 15.92 -64.85
C SER A 472 -3.39 16.78 -66.13
N PRO A 473 -3.15 18.12 -66.06
CA PRO A 473 -1.84 18.72 -65.72
C PRO A 473 -1.89 19.98 -64.79
N VAL A 474 -0.86 20.33 -63.99
CA VAL A 474 0.34 21.22 -64.24
C VAL A 474 -0.05 22.59 -64.85
N VAL A 475 0.34 23.79 -64.38
CA VAL A 475 1.57 24.35 -63.74
C VAL A 475 1.21 25.20 -62.46
N ASN A 476 1.92 26.15 -61.79
CA ASN A 476 3.17 26.95 -61.94
C ASN A 476 3.76 27.38 -60.55
N THR A 477 4.79 28.26 -60.49
CA THR A 477 5.60 28.69 -59.30
C THR A 477 5.82 30.24 -59.22
N PRO A 478 6.77 30.83 -58.44
CA PRO A 478 6.87 30.92 -56.95
C PRO A 478 7.17 32.35 -56.39
N THR A 479 7.11 32.59 -55.07
CA THR A 479 7.85 33.72 -54.41
C THR A 479 8.07 33.51 -52.89
N LYS A 480 8.95 34.32 -52.26
CA LYS A 480 9.52 34.18 -50.89
C LYS A 480 9.29 35.47 -50.05
N PRO A 481 9.11 35.41 -48.71
CA PRO A 481 8.64 36.56 -47.90
C PRO A 481 9.75 37.50 -47.39
N PRO A 482 9.37 38.65 -46.80
CA PRO A 482 9.85 38.95 -45.44
C PRO A 482 8.88 39.71 -44.51
N ALA A 483 9.18 39.62 -43.20
CA ALA A 483 8.94 40.58 -42.11
C ALA A 483 7.50 41.01 -41.70
N ALA A 484 7.26 40.99 -40.38
CA ALA A 484 6.17 41.69 -39.70
C ALA A 484 6.74 42.63 -38.62
N PRO A 485 6.19 43.84 -38.41
CA PRO A 485 6.62 44.76 -37.35
C PRO A 485 5.91 44.49 -36.00
N SER A 486 6.49 45.01 -34.92
CA SER A 486 5.99 44.87 -33.55
C SER A 486 5.30 46.13 -33.04
N SER A 487 4.23 45.97 -32.26
CA SER A 487 3.92 46.80 -31.09
C SER A 487 2.93 46.07 -30.16
N ALA A 488 2.93 46.45 -28.88
CA ALA A 488 2.20 45.81 -27.77
C ALA A 488 1.51 46.90 -26.92
N PRO A 489 1.09 46.68 -25.67
CA PRO A 489 0.61 45.46 -24.99
C PRO A 489 -0.82 45.66 -24.41
N LEU A 490 -1.41 44.61 -23.81
CA LEU A 490 -2.44 44.82 -22.78
C LEU A 490 -2.45 43.71 -21.71
N ASP A 491 -2.25 44.15 -20.47
CA ASP A 491 -2.59 43.59 -19.15
C ASP A 491 -2.50 42.08 -18.86
N SER A 492 -1.68 41.78 -17.85
CA SER A 492 -1.54 40.46 -17.24
C SER A 492 -2.74 40.10 -16.35
N VAL A 493 -3.48 39.05 -16.72
CA VAL A 493 -4.34 38.34 -15.77
C VAL A 493 -3.44 37.64 -14.73
N THR A 494 -3.52 38.08 -13.48
CA THR A 494 -2.72 37.52 -12.38
C THR A 494 -3.10 36.06 -12.14
N ALA A 495 -2.17 35.14 -12.37
CA ALA A 495 -2.33 33.75 -11.96
C ALA A 495 -2.46 33.67 -10.43
N SER A 496 -3.61 33.20 -9.93
CA SER A 496 -3.82 32.97 -8.50
C SER A 496 -2.86 31.87 -8.02
N LYS A 497 -2.12 32.15 -6.94
CA LYS A 497 -1.25 31.14 -6.28
C LYS A 497 -2.06 29.91 -5.86
N PRO A 498 -1.44 28.72 -5.78
CA PRO A 498 -2.04 27.55 -5.13
C PRO A 498 -2.54 27.89 -3.73
N GLN A 499 -3.69 27.34 -3.36
CA GLN A 499 -4.33 27.62 -2.07
C GLN A 499 -3.73 26.73 -0.98
N GLU A 500 -2.87 27.31 -0.14
CA GLU A 500 -2.27 26.63 1.01
C GLU A 500 -3.36 26.10 1.97
N CYS A 501 -3.15 24.89 2.50
CA CYS A 501 -4.11 24.19 3.37
C CYS A 501 -3.42 23.48 4.54
N GLY A 502 -4.20 23.08 5.55
CA GLY A 502 -3.78 22.28 6.70
C GLY A 502 -2.85 22.99 7.69
N ALA A 503 -2.31 24.14 7.33
CA ALA A 503 -1.39 24.93 8.14
C ALA A 503 -2.06 25.60 9.36
N ARG A 504 -1.27 25.88 10.40
CA ARG A 504 -1.70 26.55 11.63
C ARG A 504 -0.87 27.83 11.91
N PRO A 505 -1.06 28.95 11.18
CA PRO A 505 -0.15 30.09 11.21
C PRO A 505 -0.11 30.90 12.52
N ALA A 506 -0.92 30.54 13.53
CA ALA A 506 -0.84 31.10 14.88
C ALA A 506 0.05 30.29 15.86
N MET A 507 0.54 29.11 15.45
CA MET A 507 1.15 28.10 16.33
C MET A 507 2.66 27.94 16.13
N GLU A 508 3.45 29.01 16.34
CA GLU A 508 4.90 28.99 16.12
C GLU A 508 5.70 28.06 17.06
N LYS A 509 5.09 27.49 18.11
CA LYS A 509 5.74 26.50 19.01
C LYS A 509 4.75 25.41 19.47
N PRO A 510 5.03 24.11 19.27
CA PRO A 510 4.16 23.03 19.72
C PRO A 510 4.31 22.76 21.23
N THR A 511 3.21 22.86 21.99
CA THR A 511 3.15 22.44 23.41
C THR A 511 2.54 21.04 23.54
N ARG A 512 3.31 20.11 24.07
CA ARG A 512 2.91 18.69 24.25
C ARG A 512 2.08 18.50 25.53
N ILE A 513 0.76 18.63 25.41
CA ILE A 513 -0.22 18.40 26.49
C ILE A 513 -1.10 17.19 26.14
N VAL A 514 -1.56 16.44 27.14
CA VAL A 514 -2.37 15.22 27.00
C VAL A 514 -3.59 15.30 27.93
N GLY A 515 -4.76 14.90 27.42
CA GLY A 515 -6.07 15.24 28.01
C GLY A 515 -6.71 16.42 27.28
N GLY A 516 -8.04 16.42 27.17
CA GLY A 516 -8.77 17.46 26.44
C GLY A 516 -8.61 18.84 27.10
N SER A 517 -8.44 19.88 26.28
CA SER A 517 -8.22 21.25 26.75
C SER A 517 -8.92 22.28 25.85
N GLY A 518 -9.18 23.46 26.41
CA GLY A 518 -9.56 24.63 25.62
C GLY A 518 -8.47 24.96 24.59
N ALA A 519 -8.87 25.16 23.34
CA ALA A 519 -7.99 25.48 22.23
C ALA A 519 -7.63 26.98 22.23
N THR A 520 -6.41 27.32 21.81
CA THR A 520 -5.99 28.72 21.67
C THR A 520 -6.41 29.31 20.32
N ALA A 521 -6.45 30.64 20.21
CA ALA A 521 -6.94 31.34 19.03
C ALA A 521 -6.05 31.08 17.79
N GLY A 522 -6.57 30.31 16.82
CA GLY A 522 -5.83 29.87 15.62
C GLY A 522 -5.16 28.50 15.73
N GLU A 523 -5.40 27.76 16.83
CA GLU A 523 -4.86 26.40 17.00
C GLU A 523 -5.57 25.35 16.13
N VAL A 524 -6.84 25.58 15.79
CA VAL A 524 -7.62 24.79 14.82
C VAL A 524 -8.36 25.74 13.84
N PRO A 525 -7.64 26.35 12.88
CA PRO A 525 -8.15 27.46 12.07
C PRO A 525 -9.18 27.06 11.00
N TRP A 526 -9.40 25.77 10.79
CA TRP A 526 -10.46 25.23 9.92
C TRP A 526 -11.77 24.92 10.68
N GLN A 527 -11.82 25.07 12.00
CA GLN A 527 -13.03 24.83 12.77
C GLN A 527 -14.08 25.93 12.52
N VAL A 528 -15.32 25.50 12.30
CA VAL A 528 -16.50 26.37 12.17
C VAL A 528 -17.56 25.96 13.19
N SER A 529 -18.28 26.93 13.73
CA SER A 529 -19.53 26.72 14.47
C SER A 529 -20.72 27.05 13.58
N LEU A 530 -21.61 26.09 13.31
CA LEU A 530 -22.90 26.35 12.69
C LEU A 530 -23.93 26.76 13.74
N LYS A 531 -24.63 27.86 13.49
CA LYS A 531 -25.67 28.39 14.38
C LYS A 531 -26.98 28.62 13.67
N GLU A 532 -28.06 28.34 14.38
CA GLU A 532 -29.42 28.76 14.06
C GLU A 532 -29.78 29.90 15.03
N GLY A 533 -29.87 31.13 14.53
CA GLY A 533 -29.89 32.32 15.40
C GLY A 533 -28.65 32.40 16.29
N SER A 534 -28.84 32.36 17.61
CA SER A 534 -27.75 32.31 18.60
C SER A 534 -27.28 30.88 18.94
N ARG A 535 -28.04 29.84 18.58
CA ARG A 535 -27.89 28.47 19.07
C ARG A 535 -26.89 27.67 18.22
N HIS A 536 -25.76 27.28 18.82
CA HIS A 536 -24.82 26.34 18.21
C HIS A 536 -25.41 24.92 18.17
N PHE A 537 -25.56 24.35 16.97
CA PHE A 537 -26.15 23.02 16.78
C PHE A 537 -25.15 21.96 16.30
N CYS A 538 -24.26 22.31 15.37
CA CYS A 538 -23.21 21.43 14.84
C CYS A 538 -21.91 22.19 14.54
N GLY A 539 -20.81 21.47 14.41
CA GLY A 539 -19.57 21.92 13.78
C GLY A 539 -19.65 21.91 12.25
N ALA A 540 -18.68 22.57 11.64
CA ALA A 540 -18.31 22.40 10.24
C ALA A 540 -16.79 22.61 10.08
N THR A 541 -16.26 22.29 8.91
CA THR A 541 -14.83 22.30 8.60
C THR A 541 -14.57 23.08 7.31
N VAL A 542 -13.67 24.06 7.33
CA VAL A 542 -13.26 24.82 6.12
C VAL A 542 -12.42 23.93 5.21
N VAL A 543 -12.82 23.80 3.93
CA VAL A 543 -12.08 23.02 2.90
C VAL A 543 -11.81 23.82 1.62
N GLY A 544 -12.37 25.01 1.48
CA GLY A 544 -12.14 25.93 0.37
C GLY A 544 -12.52 27.36 0.72
N ASP A 545 -12.33 28.30 -0.21
CA ASP A 545 -12.71 29.71 0.00
C ASP A 545 -14.23 29.90 0.13
N ARG A 546 -15.02 29.11 -0.61
CA ARG A 546 -16.48 29.12 -0.61
C ARG A 546 -17.12 27.86 -0.01
N TRP A 547 -16.31 26.93 0.51
CA TRP A 547 -16.75 25.55 0.79
C TRP A 547 -16.43 25.08 2.21
N LEU A 548 -17.46 24.57 2.89
CA LEU A 548 -17.32 23.83 4.16
C LEU A 548 -17.84 22.39 4.02
N LEU A 549 -17.30 21.49 4.83
CA LEU A 549 -17.90 20.17 5.11
C LEU A 549 -18.54 20.13 6.49
N SER A 550 -19.58 19.33 6.64
CA SER A 550 -20.25 19.01 7.92
C SER A 550 -20.94 17.63 7.80
N ALA A 551 -21.66 17.19 8.82
CA ALA A 551 -22.43 15.95 8.79
C ALA A 551 -23.81 16.17 8.14
N ALA A 552 -24.36 15.16 7.48
CA ALA A 552 -25.67 15.25 6.83
C ALA A 552 -26.83 15.33 7.85
N HIS A 553 -26.74 14.59 8.96
CA HIS A 553 -27.76 14.57 10.00
C HIS A 553 -28.05 15.96 10.61
N CYS A 554 -27.06 16.86 10.61
CA CYS A 554 -27.18 18.26 11.06
C CYS A 554 -28.22 19.10 10.28
N PHE A 555 -28.61 18.67 9.07
CA PHE A 555 -29.47 19.45 8.17
C PHE A 555 -30.82 18.81 7.88
N ASN A 556 -31.14 17.65 8.47
CA ASN A 556 -32.34 16.87 8.17
C ASN A 556 -33.65 17.68 8.27
N HIS A 557 -33.68 18.71 9.12
CA HIS A 557 -34.81 19.65 9.28
C HIS A 557 -34.36 21.14 9.23
N THR A 558 -33.12 21.43 8.85
CA THR A 558 -32.48 22.75 9.00
C THR A 558 -32.31 23.44 7.64
N LYS A 559 -33.01 24.55 7.39
CA LYS A 559 -32.87 25.32 6.14
C LYS A 559 -31.56 26.11 6.12
N ALA A 560 -30.85 26.09 4.98
CA ALA A 560 -29.62 26.85 4.77
C ALA A 560 -29.77 28.36 5.07
N GLU A 561 -30.91 28.95 4.71
CA GLU A 561 -31.31 30.35 5.00
C GLU A 561 -31.25 30.73 6.49
N LEU A 562 -31.43 29.77 7.40
CA LEU A 562 -31.45 29.98 8.85
C LEU A 562 -30.07 29.74 9.50
N VAL A 563 -29.09 29.24 8.74
CA VAL A 563 -27.79 28.82 9.24
C VAL A 563 -26.74 29.91 9.01
N GLN A 564 -26.08 30.32 10.10
CA GLN A 564 -24.92 31.20 10.06
C GLN A 564 -23.67 30.43 10.50
N ALA A 565 -22.67 30.38 9.62
CA ALA A 565 -21.34 29.85 9.92
C ALA A 565 -20.51 30.92 10.65
N HIS A 566 -19.96 30.58 11.83
CA HIS A 566 -19.07 31.43 12.62
C HIS A 566 -17.65 30.84 12.56
N LEU A 567 -16.71 31.62 12.03
CA LEU A 567 -15.32 31.21 11.75
C LEU A 567 -14.31 32.11 12.47
N GLY A 568 -13.10 31.61 12.70
CA GLY A 568 -12.00 32.41 13.26
C GLY A 568 -12.16 32.80 14.73
N THR A 569 -12.96 32.04 15.49
CA THR A 569 -13.21 32.25 16.92
C THR A 569 -13.03 30.95 17.68
N VAL A 570 -12.57 31.06 18.94
CA VAL A 570 -12.64 29.97 19.93
C VAL A 570 -13.83 30.13 20.89
N SER A 571 -14.49 31.29 20.93
CA SER A 571 -15.67 31.53 21.78
C SER A 571 -16.99 31.32 21.01
N LEU A 572 -17.94 30.57 21.60
CA LEU A 572 -19.32 30.45 21.11
C LEU A 572 -20.07 31.78 21.21
N THR A 573 -19.98 32.49 22.32
CA THR A 573 -20.60 33.82 22.48
C THR A 573 -19.91 34.87 21.60
N GLY A 574 -18.65 34.63 21.22
CA GLY A 574 -17.82 35.56 20.45
C GLY A 574 -17.19 36.66 21.29
N ILE A 575 -17.20 36.51 22.62
CA ILE A 575 -16.61 37.47 23.56
C ILE A 575 -15.08 37.36 23.46
N GLY A 576 -14.39 38.50 23.29
CA GLY A 576 -12.93 38.55 23.18
C GLY A 576 -12.36 38.21 21.80
N GLY A 577 -13.18 38.10 20.75
CA GLY A 577 -12.71 37.86 19.38
C GLY A 577 -13.59 38.52 18.31
N SER A 578 -13.13 38.48 17.06
CA SER A 578 -13.83 39.04 15.89
C SER A 578 -14.25 37.92 14.92
N PRO A 579 -15.27 37.11 15.25
CA PRO A 579 -15.71 36.01 14.39
C PRO A 579 -16.19 36.51 13.02
N VAL A 580 -15.70 35.90 11.94
CA VAL A 580 -16.27 36.05 10.61
C VAL A 580 -17.60 35.29 10.58
N LYS A 581 -18.67 35.96 10.16
CA LYS A 581 -20.04 35.43 10.11
C LYS A 581 -20.51 35.36 8.67
N MET A 582 -20.73 34.15 8.15
CA MET A 582 -21.16 33.90 6.78
C MET A 582 -22.52 33.21 6.76
N GLY A 583 -23.37 33.52 5.79
CA GLY A 583 -24.57 32.74 5.50
C GLY A 583 -24.24 31.53 4.62
N LEU A 584 -25.16 30.57 4.52
CA LEU A 584 -25.09 29.51 3.52
C LEU A 584 -25.90 29.89 2.28
N LYS A 585 -25.31 29.70 1.09
CA LYS A 585 -25.96 29.84 -0.22
C LYS A 585 -26.71 28.56 -0.61
N ARG A 586 -26.15 27.39 -0.33
CA ARG A 586 -26.84 26.09 -0.39
C ARG A 586 -26.18 25.05 0.52
N THR A 587 -26.96 24.06 0.92
CA THR A 587 -26.51 22.81 1.53
C THR A 587 -26.76 21.68 0.54
N VAL A 588 -25.76 20.82 0.31
CA VAL A 588 -25.87 19.62 -0.51
C VAL A 588 -25.58 18.42 0.38
N LEU A 589 -26.57 17.56 0.60
CA LEU A 589 -26.42 16.28 1.31
C LEU A 589 -25.96 15.20 0.33
N HIS A 590 -25.25 14.18 0.81
CA HIS A 590 -24.91 13.04 -0.04
C HIS A 590 -26.19 12.36 -0.58
N PRO A 591 -26.34 12.09 -1.89
CA PRO A 591 -27.56 11.52 -2.46
C PRO A 591 -27.95 10.15 -1.89
N GLN A 592 -26.98 9.42 -1.34
CA GLN A 592 -27.15 8.11 -0.70
C GLN A 592 -27.16 8.18 0.85
N TYR A 593 -27.24 9.37 1.45
CA TYR A 593 -27.29 9.53 2.90
C TYR A 593 -28.49 8.79 3.51
N ASN A 594 -28.21 7.88 4.44
CA ASN A 594 -29.23 7.06 5.10
C ASN A 594 -29.35 7.43 6.59
N PRO A 595 -30.38 8.20 7.00
CA PRO A 595 -30.55 8.65 8.39
C PRO A 595 -30.85 7.51 9.39
N SER A 596 -31.13 6.29 8.93
CA SER A 596 -31.40 5.13 9.79
C SER A 596 -30.12 4.44 10.30
N ILE A 597 -29.01 4.57 9.56
CA ILE A 597 -27.71 3.93 9.87
C ILE A 597 -26.53 4.92 9.85
N LEU A 598 -26.79 6.20 9.51
CA LEU A 598 -25.81 7.27 9.36
C LEU A 598 -24.68 6.95 8.36
N ASP A 599 -25.01 6.15 7.35
CA ASP A 599 -24.13 5.91 6.21
C ASP A 599 -24.20 7.08 5.21
N PHE A 600 -23.06 7.39 4.58
CA PHE A 600 -22.83 8.62 3.81
C PHE A 600 -23.20 9.92 4.55
N ASP A 601 -22.97 9.99 5.87
CA ASP A 601 -23.28 11.16 6.72
C ASP A 601 -22.34 12.36 6.49
N VAL A 602 -22.40 12.95 5.29
CA VAL A 602 -21.62 14.12 4.88
C VAL A 602 -22.49 15.15 4.13
N ALA A 603 -22.26 16.42 4.43
CA ALA A 603 -22.88 17.58 3.80
C ALA A 603 -21.81 18.57 3.31
N ILE A 604 -22.04 19.13 2.13
CA ILE A 604 -21.23 20.20 1.54
C ILE A 604 -22.03 21.50 1.64
N LEU A 605 -21.40 22.55 2.17
CA LEU A 605 -22.03 23.84 2.40
C LEU A 605 -21.33 24.88 1.51
N GLU A 606 -22.08 25.48 0.58
CA GLU A 606 -21.60 26.62 -0.20
C GLU A 606 -21.90 27.91 0.60
N LEU A 607 -20.88 28.75 0.82
CA LEU A 607 -21.01 30.00 1.54
C LEU A 607 -21.65 31.11 0.69
N SER A 608 -22.24 32.11 1.35
CA SER A 608 -22.81 33.30 0.69
C SER A 608 -21.79 34.20 -0.02
N GLY A 609 -20.49 33.94 0.16
CA GLY A 609 -19.37 34.63 -0.48
C GLY A 609 -18.04 33.92 -0.17
N PRO A 610 -16.91 34.36 -0.75
CA PRO A 610 -15.59 33.80 -0.44
C PRO A 610 -15.08 34.26 0.93
N LEU A 611 -14.34 33.38 1.60
CA LEU A 611 -13.57 33.64 2.80
C LEU A 611 -12.25 34.36 2.48
N VAL A 612 -11.78 35.19 3.41
CA VAL A 612 -10.43 35.76 3.38
C VAL A 612 -9.57 35.03 4.42
N PHE A 613 -8.68 34.16 3.94
CA PHE A 613 -7.80 33.38 4.80
C PHE A 613 -6.82 34.28 5.58
N ASN A 614 -6.53 33.86 6.81
CA ASN A 614 -5.68 34.57 7.76
C ASN A 614 -5.21 33.60 8.85
N LYS A 615 -4.42 34.04 9.84
CA LYS A 615 -3.88 33.14 10.88
C LYS A 615 -4.94 32.44 11.77
N TYR A 616 -6.21 32.86 11.71
CA TYR A 616 -7.32 32.22 12.44
C TYR A 616 -8.34 31.51 11.53
N ILE A 617 -8.25 31.67 10.20
CA ILE A 617 -9.13 31.03 9.22
C ILE A 617 -8.27 30.46 8.09
N GLN A 618 -8.19 29.14 8.00
CA GLN A 618 -7.46 28.39 6.98
C GLN A 618 -8.28 27.16 6.58
N PRO A 619 -8.18 26.67 5.34
CA PRO A 619 -8.76 25.38 4.98
C PRO A 619 -7.92 24.24 5.56
N VAL A 620 -8.54 23.15 5.99
CA VAL A 620 -7.84 21.87 6.19
C VAL A 620 -7.57 21.24 4.83
N CYS A 621 -6.51 20.44 4.68
CA CYS A 621 -6.31 19.72 3.43
C CYS A 621 -7.32 18.57 3.30
N LEU A 622 -7.97 18.44 2.14
CA LEU A 622 -8.71 17.24 1.79
C LEU A 622 -7.70 16.12 1.48
N PRO A 623 -7.85 14.90 2.05
CA PRO A 623 -6.91 13.81 1.83
C PRO A 623 -6.90 13.35 0.38
N LEU A 624 -5.88 12.61 -0.05
CA LEU A 624 -5.96 11.83 -1.30
C LEU A 624 -6.95 10.67 -1.11
N ALA A 625 -7.60 10.20 -2.19
CA ALA A 625 -8.55 9.09 -2.09
C ALA A 625 -7.86 7.80 -1.59
N ILE A 626 -6.59 7.63 -1.95
CA ILE A 626 -5.70 6.54 -1.51
C ILE A 626 -4.98 6.80 -0.17
N GLN A 627 -5.14 7.99 0.45
CA GLN A 627 -4.38 8.33 1.67
C GLN A 627 -4.84 7.46 2.83
N LYS A 628 -3.92 6.66 3.37
CA LYS A 628 -4.16 5.80 4.53
C LYS A 628 -3.74 6.53 5.80
N PHE A 629 -4.67 6.70 6.74
CA PHE A 629 -4.34 7.06 8.11
C PHE A 629 -4.14 5.76 8.90
N PRO A 630 -2.91 5.38 9.27
CA PRO A 630 -2.64 4.07 9.85
C PRO A 630 -3.20 3.94 11.26
N VAL A 631 -3.49 2.70 11.68
CA VAL A 631 -4.01 2.39 13.02
C VAL A 631 -3.03 2.91 14.08
N GLY A 632 -3.55 3.61 15.08
CA GLY A 632 -2.77 4.31 16.10
C GLY A 632 -2.25 5.70 15.72
N ARG A 633 -2.41 6.16 14.46
CA ARG A 633 -2.09 7.55 14.08
C ARG A 633 -2.92 8.50 14.93
N LYS A 634 -2.26 9.51 15.49
CA LYS A 634 -2.90 10.52 16.34
C LYS A 634 -3.47 11.64 15.48
N CYS A 635 -4.74 11.94 15.70
CA CYS A 635 -5.48 12.97 15.00
C CYS A 635 -6.16 13.89 16.02
N VAL A 636 -6.37 15.15 15.65
CA VAL A 636 -7.03 16.15 16.49
C VAL A 636 -8.51 16.20 16.12
N ILE A 637 -9.36 16.04 17.14
CA ILE A 637 -10.78 16.40 17.09
C ILE A 637 -11.00 17.72 17.81
N SER A 638 -12.01 18.47 17.39
CA SER A 638 -12.36 19.75 17.99
C SER A 638 -13.84 20.11 17.82
N GLY A 639 -14.36 20.88 18.77
CA GLY A 639 -15.73 21.38 18.73
C GLY A 639 -16.21 21.97 20.07
N TRP A 640 -17.50 22.27 20.12
CA TRP A 640 -18.19 22.84 21.30
C TRP A 640 -19.35 21.95 21.76
N GLY A 641 -19.19 20.63 21.60
CA GLY A 641 -20.09 19.63 22.15
C GLY A 641 -20.01 19.52 23.67
N ASN A 642 -20.88 18.68 24.23
CA ASN A 642 -20.95 18.46 25.68
C ASN A 642 -19.66 17.85 26.22
N THR A 643 -19.05 18.46 27.24
CA THR A 643 -17.78 17.95 27.84
C THR A 643 -17.98 16.73 28.75
N GLN A 644 -19.23 16.33 29.01
CA GLN A 644 -19.64 15.16 29.78
C GLN A 644 -20.92 14.59 29.17
N GLU A 645 -21.11 13.28 29.23
CA GLU A 645 -22.32 12.61 28.72
C GLU A 645 -23.58 13.02 29.52
N GLY A 646 -24.68 13.27 28.82
CA GLY A 646 -25.95 13.71 29.40
C GLY A 646 -26.21 15.21 29.26
N ASN A 647 -26.98 15.77 30.19
CA ASN A 647 -27.47 17.16 30.14
C ASN A 647 -26.43 18.20 30.61
N ALA A 648 -25.24 18.18 29.99
CA ALA A 648 -24.20 19.17 30.21
C ALA A 648 -24.43 20.44 29.40
N THR A 649 -24.01 21.59 29.92
CA THR A 649 -23.93 22.84 29.16
C THR A 649 -22.71 22.83 28.24
N LYS A 650 -22.91 23.16 26.96
CA LYS A 650 -21.82 23.34 25.99
C LYS A 650 -20.79 24.37 26.48
N PRO A 651 -19.49 24.12 26.31
CA PRO A 651 -18.44 25.06 26.70
C PRO A 651 -18.45 26.28 25.76
N ASP A 652 -18.19 27.48 26.30
CA ASP A 652 -18.00 28.66 25.44
C ASP A 652 -16.70 28.55 24.62
N THR A 653 -15.61 28.13 25.27
CA THR A 653 -14.31 27.93 24.63
C THR A 653 -14.29 26.63 23.84
N LEU A 654 -13.75 26.68 22.61
CA LEU A 654 -13.51 25.55 21.72
C LEU A 654 -12.68 24.51 22.46
N GLN A 655 -13.14 23.26 22.49
CA GLN A 655 -12.35 22.16 23.02
C GLN A 655 -11.61 21.46 21.88
N ARG A 656 -10.44 20.89 22.21
CA ARG A 656 -9.75 19.95 21.33
C ARG A 656 -9.21 18.75 22.11
N ALA A 657 -9.06 17.63 21.42
CA ALA A 657 -8.41 16.45 21.97
C ALA A 657 -7.67 15.66 20.87
N SER A 658 -6.70 14.84 21.28
CA SER A 658 -6.00 13.92 20.38
C SER A 658 -6.52 12.50 20.57
N VAL A 659 -6.96 11.87 19.49
CA VAL A 659 -7.49 10.49 19.43
C VAL A 659 -6.66 9.64 18.47
N GLY A 660 -6.62 8.31 18.67
CA GLY A 660 -5.96 7.39 17.75
C GLY A 660 -6.93 6.80 16.72
N ILE A 661 -6.53 6.65 15.46
CA ILE A 661 -7.28 5.85 14.47
C ILE A 661 -7.36 4.39 14.94
N ILE A 662 -8.53 3.78 14.82
CA ILE A 662 -8.79 2.38 15.21
C ILE A 662 -9.05 1.54 13.95
N ASP A 663 -8.58 0.30 13.96
CA ASP A 663 -8.83 -0.67 12.88
C ASP A 663 -10.33 -0.88 12.63
N GLN A 664 -10.71 -1.00 11.35
CA GLN A 664 -12.10 -1.14 10.91
C GLN A 664 -12.73 -2.45 11.40
N LYS A 665 -11.97 -3.55 11.39
CA LYS A 665 -12.44 -4.87 11.83
C LYS A 665 -12.59 -4.93 13.35
N ALA A 666 -11.60 -4.41 14.07
CA ALA A 666 -11.67 -4.22 15.52
C ALA A 666 -12.87 -3.33 15.92
N CYS A 667 -13.10 -2.21 15.25
CA CYS A 667 -14.22 -1.33 15.60
C CYS A 667 -15.58 -1.96 15.29
N SER A 668 -15.73 -2.67 14.16
CA SER A 668 -16.96 -3.40 13.83
C SER A 668 -17.28 -4.47 14.89
N ALA A 669 -16.24 -5.14 15.42
CA ALA A 669 -16.37 -6.10 16.52
C ALA A 669 -16.73 -5.48 17.89
N LEU A 670 -16.56 -4.16 18.08
CA LEU A 670 -17.02 -3.46 19.29
C LEU A 670 -18.51 -3.09 19.23
N TYR A 671 -19.04 -2.85 18.03
CA TYR A 671 -20.41 -2.36 17.83
C TYR A 671 -21.44 -3.46 17.50
N ASN A 672 -21.01 -4.72 17.31
CA ASN A 672 -21.87 -5.88 16.97
C ASN A 672 -22.67 -5.74 15.66
N PHE A 673 -22.28 -4.80 14.78
CA PHE A 673 -22.77 -4.72 13.40
C PHE A 673 -21.62 -4.34 12.47
N SER A 674 -21.78 -4.62 11.17
CA SER A 674 -20.80 -4.19 10.18
C SER A 674 -20.91 -2.68 10.02
N LEU A 675 -19.86 -1.96 10.43
CA LEU A 675 -19.66 -0.58 9.98
C LEU A 675 -19.54 -0.60 8.45
N THR A 676 -20.07 0.42 7.78
CA THR A 676 -19.79 0.57 6.36
C THR A 676 -18.33 0.96 6.20
N ASP A 677 -17.77 0.58 5.06
CA ASP A 677 -16.46 1.02 4.57
C ASP A 677 -16.41 2.53 4.24
N ARG A 678 -17.55 3.25 4.36
CA ARG A 678 -17.63 4.72 4.35
C ARG A 678 -17.56 5.35 5.76
N MET A 679 -17.45 4.53 6.80
CA MET A 679 -17.17 4.94 8.17
C MET A 679 -15.71 4.63 8.57
N LEU A 680 -15.19 5.34 9.56
CA LEU A 680 -13.97 5.00 10.29
C LEU A 680 -14.18 5.27 11.79
N CYS A 681 -13.30 4.71 12.63
CA CYS A 681 -13.32 4.95 14.08
C CYS A 681 -12.04 5.62 14.57
N ALA A 682 -12.18 6.50 15.57
CA ALA A 682 -11.04 7.07 16.29
C ALA A 682 -11.37 7.31 17.76
N GLY A 683 -10.42 7.02 18.65
CA GLY A 683 -10.61 7.16 20.11
C GLY A 683 -9.52 6.41 20.89
N PHE A 684 -9.89 5.95 22.09
CA PHE A 684 -9.12 5.02 22.92
C PHE A 684 -10.05 3.93 23.47
N LEU A 685 -9.56 2.69 23.59
CA LEU A 685 -10.40 1.57 24.06
C LEU A 685 -10.67 1.66 25.57
N GLU A 686 -9.85 2.42 26.29
CA GLU A 686 -9.99 2.81 27.69
C GLU A 686 -11.02 3.94 27.91
N GLY A 687 -11.57 4.52 26.83
CA GLY A 687 -12.47 5.66 26.87
C GLY A 687 -11.77 6.99 27.20
N LYS A 688 -12.45 7.84 27.99
CA LYS A 688 -11.98 9.12 28.55
C LYS A 688 -11.78 10.29 27.56
N VAL A 689 -11.56 10.03 26.28
CA VAL A 689 -11.35 11.06 25.26
C VAL A 689 -12.05 10.66 23.96
N ASP A 690 -13.00 11.50 23.52
CA ASP A 690 -13.93 11.23 22.42
C ASP A 690 -14.66 12.53 21.99
N SER A 691 -15.40 12.49 20.88
CA SER A 691 -16.35 13.53 20.48
C SER A 691 -17.73 13.34 21.12
N CYS A 692 -18.50 14.41 21.32
CA CYS A 692 -19.80 14.34 22.00
C CYS A 692 -20.89 15.22 21.35
N GLN A 693 -22.11 15.26 21.90
CA GLN A 693 -23.25 15.90 21.24
C GLN A 693 -23.03 17.42 21.04
N GLY A 694 -22.98 17.82 19.77
CA GLY A 694 -22.64 19.18 19.32
C GLY A 694 -21.33 19.25 18.52
N ASP A 695 -20.43 18.27 18.67
CA ASP A 695 -19.22 18.18 17.84
C ASP A 695 -19.49 17.64 16.42
N SER A 696 -20.67 17.05 16.19
CA SER A 696 -21.17 16.60 14.88
C SER A 696 -20.85 17.58 13.75
N GLY A 697 -20.28 17.09 12.65
CA GLY A 697 -19.82 17.94 11.54
C GLY A 697 -18.45 18.59 11.75
N GLY A 698 -17.87 18.51 12.95
CA GLY A 698 -16.50 18.90 13.23
C GLY A 698 -15.45 17.96 12.60
N PRO A 699 -14.18 18.37 12.56
CA PRO A 699 -13.11 17.65 11.90
C PRO A 699 -12.53 16.53 12.77
N LEU A 700 -12.15 15.42 12.14
CA LEU A 700 -11.04 14.57 12.56
C LEU A 700 -9.84 14.92 11.67
N ALA A 701 -9.00 15.82 12.15
CA ALA A 701 -7.86 16.35 11.42
C ALA A 701 -6.58 15.60 11.85
N CYS A 702 -6.04 14.75 11.00
CA CYS A 702 -4.79 14.03 11.25
C CYS A 702 -3.59 14.88 10.82
N GLU A 703 -2.58 14.96 11.68
CA GLU A 703 -1.26 15.49 11.29
C GLU A 703 -0.60 14.40 10.43
N GLU A 704 -0.27 14.73 9.18
CA GLU A 704 0.42 13.83 8.24
C GLU A 704 1.90 14.18 8.17
N THR A 705 2.19 15.48 8.11
CA THR A 705 3.51 16.07 8.28
C THR A 705 3.42 17.15 9.38
N PRO A 706 4.50 17.47 10.13
CA PRO A 706 4.42 18.40 11.25
C PRO A 706 3.94 19.79 10.82
N GLY A 707 2.83 20.22 11.40
CA GLY A 707 2.19 21.51 11.09
C GLY A 707 1.10 21.47 10.01
N VAL A 708 0.97 20.40 9.20
CA VAL A 708 -0.05 20.28 8.14
C VAL A 708 -1.03 19.13 8.38
N PHE A 709 -2.31 19.49 8.34
CA PHE A 709 -3.42 18.64 8.74
C PHE A 709 -4.31 18.26 7.56
N TYR A 710 -4.61 16.96 7.50
CA TYR A 710 -5.53 16.36 6.53
C TYR A 710 -6.80 15.88 7.22
N LEU A 711 -7.94 16.10 6.57
CA LEU A 711 -9.25 15.72 7.10
C LEU A 711 -9.54 14.23 6.86
N ALA A 712 -9.18 13.38 7.81
CA ALA A 712 -9.45 11.94 7.71
C ALA A 712 -10.94 11.62 7.80
N GLY A 713 -11.66 12.34 8.66
CA GLY A 713 -13.09 12.12 8.90
C GLY A 713 -13.85 13.36 9.34
N ILE A 714 -15.18 13.27 9.29
CA ILE A 714 -16.12 14.22 9.90
C ILE A 714 -16.82 13.53 11.06
N VAL A 715 -16.95 14.20 12.22
CA VAL A 715 -17.65 13.67 13.41
C VAL A 715 -19.09 13.34 13.05
N SER A 716 -19.50 12.08 13.22
CA SER A 716 -20.82 11.58 12.83
C SER A 716 -21.62 11.07 14.03
N TRP A 717 -21.21 9.98 14.68
CA TRP A 717 -21.96 9.40 15.81
C TRP A 717 -21.09 8.60 16.80
N GLY A 718 -21.67 8.24 17.94
CA GLY A 718 -21.09 7.35 18.96
C GLY A 718 -22.17 6.85 19.92
N ILE A 719 -21.90 5.77 20.67
CA ILE A 719 -22.83 5.26 21.70
C ILE A 719 -22.41 5.80 23.07
N GLY A 720 -23.01 6.91 23.48
CA GLY A 720 -22.56 7.71 24.63
C GLY A 720 -21.43 8.65 24.22
N CYS A 721 -20.61 9.08 25.18
CA CYS A 721 -19.39 9.85 24.91
C CYS A 721 -18.24 9.34 25.80
N ALA A 722 -17.08 9.07 25.21
CA ALA A 722 -15.86 8.69 25.94
C ALA A 722 -15.99 7.44 26.84
N GLN A 723 -16.97 6.56 26.55
CA GLN A 723 -17.14 5.30 27.25
C GLN A 723 -16.05 4.29 26.85
N ALA A 724 -15.61 3.47 27.80
CA ALA A 724 -14.66 2.40 27.50
C ALA A 724 -15.25 1.43 26.45
N LYS A 725 -14.41 0.99 25.51
CA LYS A 725 -14.74 0.13 24.36
C LYS A 725 -15.76 0.69 23.36
N LYS A 726 -16.08 1.99 23.40
CA LYS A 726 -17.00 2.65 22.45
C LYS A 726 -16.34 3.92 21.87
N PRO A 727 -15.51 3.79 20.83
CA PRO A 727 -14.88 4.94 20.19
C PRO A 727 -15.85 5.68 19.25
N GLY A 728 -15.70 6.99 19.10
CA GLY A 728 -16.44 7.77 18.12
C GLY A 728 -16.28 7.24 16.68
N VAL A 729 -17.34 7.43 15.90
CA VAL A 729 -17.45 7.01 14.50
C VAL A 729 -17.60 8.24 13.61
N TYR A 730 -16.87 8.24 12.49
CA TYR A 730 -16.66 9.39 11.63
C TYR A 730 -16.94 8.99 10.18
N ALA A 731 -17.53 9.90 9.40
CA ALA A 731 -17.68 9.72 7.96
C ALA A 731 -16.30 9.80 7.29
N ARG A 732 -15.89 8.75 6.56
CA ARG A 732 -14.54 8.56 6.00
C ARG A 732 -14.34 9.40 4.74
N ILE A 733 -13.65 10.53 4.87
CA ILE A 733 -13.51 11.51 3.78
C ILE A 733 -12.70 10.97 2.59
N THR A 734 -11.75 10.06 2.80
CA THR A 734 -10.99 9.42 1.70
C THR A 734 -11.91 8.69 0.72
N SER A 735 -12.94 8.00 1.21
CA SER A 735 -13.94 7.31 0.39
C SER A 735 -15.03 8.21 -0.19
N LEU A 736 -15.26 9.38 0.42
CA LEU A 736 -16.28 10.34 0.01
C LEU A 736 -15.68 11.44 -0.91
N LYS A 737 -14.35 11.46 -1.10
CA LYS A 737 -13.61 12.52 -1.79
C LYS A 737 -14.09 12.80 -3.21
N GLY A 738 -14.39 11.76 -4.00
CA GLY A 738 -14.80 11.92 -5.40
C GLY A 738 -16.05 12.80 -5.53
N TRP A 739 -17.08 12.48 -4.75
CA TRP A 739 -18.30 13.29 -4.67
C TRP A 739 -18.05 14.70 -4.10
N ILE A 740 -17.16 14.83 -3.10
CA ILE A 740 -16.79 16.14 -2.55
C ILE A 740 -16.18 17.05 -3.62
N LEU A 741 -15.26 16.55 -4.45
CA LEU A 741 -14.64 17.32 -5.53
C LEU A 741 -15.61 17.60 -6.69
N ASP A 742 -16.47 16.66 -7.06
CA ASP A 742 -17.50 16.86 -8.09
C ASP A 742 -18.42 18.03 -7.72
N ILE A 743 -19.03 18.01 -6.52
CA ILE A 743 -19.88 19.10 -6.06
C ILE A 743 -19.11 20.43 -5.92
N MET A 744 -17.86 20.40 -5.42
CA MET A 744 -17.03 21.61 -5.26
C MET A 744 -16.56 22.25 -6.58
N SER A 745 -16.45 21.45 -7.65
CA SER A 745 -16.10 21.92 -9.01
C SER A 745 -17.33 22.25 -9.86
N SER A 746 -18.49 21.67 -9.55
CA SER A 746 -19.75 21.94 -10.25
C SER A 746 -20.23 23.39 -10.07
N SER A 747 -20.08 24.18 -11.15
CA SER A 747 -21.03 25.27 -11.38
C SER A 747 -22.42 24.65 -11.63
N PRO A 748 -23.50 25.20 -11.07
CA PRO A 748 -24.78 24.52 -11.03
C PRO A 748 -25.35 24.29 -12.44
N LEU A 749 -25.48 23.00 -12.81
CA LEU A 749 -26.33 22.59 -13.92
C LEU A 749 -27.75 23.11 -13.68
N PRO A 750 -28.42 23.70 -14.69
CA PRO A 750 -29.81 24.09 -14.55
C PRO A 750 -30.68 22.85 -14.32
N THR A 751 -31.46 22.84 -13.24
CA THR A 751 -32.33 21.73 -12.88
C THR A 751 -33.22 21.34 -14.07
N PRO A 752 -33.24 20.07 -14.51
CA PRO A 752 -34.20 19.61 -15.50
C PRO A 752 -35.62 19.91 -15.01
N ALA A 753 -36.39 20.66 -15.79
CA ALA A 753 -37.79 20.90 -15.49
C ALA A 753 -38.53 19.55 -15.38
N PRO A 754 -39.48 19.39 -14.44
CA PRO A 754 -40.16 18.11 -14.24
C PRO A 754 -40.84 17.68 -15.54
N SER A 755 -40.55 16.45 -15.97
CA SER A 755 -41.00 15.90 -17.25
C SER A 755 -42.53 15.80 -17.28
N THR A 756 -43.16 16.70 -18.05
CA THR A 756 -44.61 16.70 -18.25
C THR A 756 -45.04 15.40 -18.93
N THR A 757 -45.69 14.52 -18.16
CA THR A 757 -46.19 13.24 -18.66
C THR A 757 -47.16 13.48 -19.80
N ARG A 758 -46.78 13.03 -21.01
CA ARG A 758 -47.47 13.38 -22.24
C ARG A 758 -48.68 12.47 -22.47
N THR A 759 -49.75 12.72 -21.72
CA THR A 759 -51.07 12.08 -21.90
C THR A 759 -51.50 12.18 -23.36
N PRO A 760 -51.99 11.09 -23.99
CA PRO A 760 -52.53 11.14 -25.35
C PRO A 760 -53.67 12.15 -25.47
N ALA A 761 -53.75 12.84 -26.61
CA ALA A 761 -54.76 13.85 -26.84
C ALA A 761 -56.16 13.24 -27.01
N THR A 762 -57.16 13.82 -26.34
CA THR A 762 -58.58 13.65 -26.68
C THR A 762 -59.23 15.03 -26.76
N THR A 763 -59.90 15.25 -27.87
CA THR A 763 -60.52 16.49 -28.37
C THR A 763 -61.16 17.39 -27.31
N THR A 764 -60.68 18.64 -27.22
CA THR A 764 -61.44 19.75 -26.61
C THR A 764 -62.55 20.21 -27.54
N GLN A 765 -63.80 20.13 -27.08
CA GLN A 765 -64.83 21.09 -27.49
C GLN A 765 -64.92 22.21 -26.45
N VAL A 766 -65.18 23.42 -26.92
CA VAL A 766 -65.29 24.65 -26.12
C VAL A 766 -66.78 24.91 -25.84
N PRO A 767 -67.15 25.27 -24.60
CA PRO A 767 -67.79 26.58 -24.44
C PRO A 767 -66.99 27.52 -23.52
N ARG A 768 -67.39 28.80 -23.55
CA ARG A 768 -66.74 29.94 -22.88
C ARG A 768 -67.85 30.81 -22.30
N THR A 769 -67.65 31.40 -21.11
CA THR A 769 -68.63 32.28 -20.41
C THR A 769 -69.95 31.55 -20.02
N VAL A 770 -70.82 32.02 -19.10
CA VAL A 770 -70.99 33.30 -18.39
C VAL A 770 -71.14 33.04 -16.87
N ALA A 771 -70.83 34.01 -16.01
CA ALA A 771 -71.14 33.96 -14.57
C ALA A 771 -72.45 34.72 -14.24
N ALA A 772 -73.35 34.09 -13.47
CA ALA A 772 -74.50 34.74 -12.85
C ALA A 772 -74.89 34.01 -11.54
N LEU A 773 -75.22 34.77 -10.49
CA LEU A 773 -75.81 34.23 -9.26
C LEU A 773 -77.33 34.14 -9.46
N THR A 774 -78.02 33.12 -8.95
CA THR A 774 -78.69 33.04 -7.63
C THR A 774 -79.60 31.76 -7.67
N VAL A 775 -80.28 31.25 -6.63
CA VAL A 775 -80.70 31.74 -5.30
C VAL A 775 -81.00 30.54 -4.35
N LEU A 776 -81.14 30.81 -3.03
CA LEU A 776 -81.74 29.96 -1.96
C LEU A 776 -81.30 28.48 -1.80
N GLY A 777 -80.88 28.12 -0.58
CA GLY A 777 -80.60 26.73 -0.18
C GLY A 777 -81.67 26.13 0.75
N ALA A 778 -81.40 24.93 1.27
CA ALA A 778 -82.14 24.31 2.37
C ALA A 778 -81.24 23.39 3.22
N THR A 779 -81.58 23.23 4.49
CA THR A 779 -80.86 22.50 5.54
C THR A 779 -81.05 20.98 5.50
N ALA A 780 -80.01 20.21 5.86
CA ALA A 780 -80.17 18.93 6.56
C ALA A 780 -78.93 18.58 7.41
N SER A 781 -79.08 18.54 8.74
CA SER A 781 -78.21 17.79 9.66
C SER A 781 -78.70 16.32 9.70
N THR A 782 -78.08 15.29 10.33
CA THR A 782 -77.11 15.08 11.43
C THR A 782 -76.72 13.57 11.34
N PRO A 783 -76.03 12.89 12.28
CA PRO A 783 -75.09 13.30 13.33
C PRO A 783 -73.73 12.56 13.28
N ALA A 784 -72.81 12.93 14.18
CA ALA A 784 -71.68 12.10 14.59
C ALA A 784 -71.93 11.51 15.99
N LEU A 785 -71.36 10.34 16.30
CA LEU A 785 -71.28 9.82 17.69
C LEU A 785 -69.99 9.01 17.92
N ARG A 786 -69.70 8.70 19.19
CA ARG A 786 -68.34 8.59 19.74
C ARG A 786 -68.26 7.56 20.88
N ALA A 787 -67.39 6.55 20.76
CA ALA A 787 -67.04 5.57 21.82
C ALA A 787 -65.82 4.73 21.37
N THR A 788 -64.96 4.14 22.21
CA THR A 788 -64.60 4.32 23.65
C THR A 788 -63.24 3.66 23.89
N SER A 789 -62.54 4.00 24.97
CA SER A 789 -61.33 3.31 25.43
C SER A 789 -61.63 2.16 26.42
N ARG A 790 -60.75 1.15 26.48
CA ARG A 790 -60.48 0.33 27.67
C ARG A 790 -59.10 -0.35 27.58
N ALA A 791 -58.67 -1.00 28.67
CA ALA A 791 -57.25 -1.27 28.96
C ALA A 791 -57.03 -2.62 29.70
N ALA A 792 -55.79 -2.82 30.17
CA ALA A 792 -55.26 -3.87 31.04
C ALA A 792 -54.66 -5.12 30.34
N GLY A 793 -53.54 -5.61 30.92
CA GLY A 793 -52.78 -6.77 30.40
C GLY A 793 -51.30 -6.80 30.83
N GLN A 794 -51.01 -6.89 32.14
CA GLN A 794 -49.71 -7.43 32.59
C GLN A 794 -49.72 -8.96 32.48
N PRO A 795 -48.55 -9.60 32.47
CA PRO A 795 -48.21 -10.38 33.67
C PRO A 795 -46.79 -10.11 34.18
N ALA A 796 -46.60 -10.29 35.49
CA ALA A 796 -45.30 -10.55 36.09
C ALA A 796 -45.24 -12.03 36.49
N ASN A 797 -44.05 -12.61 36.52
CA ASN A 797 -43.80 -13.86 37.23
C ASN A 797 -42.36 -13.86 37.77
N SER A 798 -42.11 -14.61 38.84
CA SER A 798 -40.89 -14.45 39.65
C SER A 798 -40.24 -15.79 40.03
N THR A 799 -38.92 -15.76 40.24
CA THR A 799 -38.19 -16.83 40.91
C THR A 799 -37.10 -16.29 41.83
N ALA A 800 -37.15 -16.74 43.07
CA ALA A 800 -36.14 -16.64 44.11
C ALA A 800 -34.98 -17.65 43.85
N SER A 801 -33.88 -17.72 44.59
CA SER A 801 -33.13 -16.79 45.45
C SER A 801 -31.86 -17.53 45.91
N ALA A 802 -30.72 -16.84 46.08
CA ALA A 802 -29.58 -17.36 46.84
C ALA A 802 -28.75 -16.19 47.38
N ALA A 803 -28.29 -16.30 48.63
CA ALA A 803 -27.46 -15.29 49.29
C ALA A 803 -26.24 -15.95 49.95
N SER A 804 -25.12 -15.23 50.01
CA SER A 804 -23.99 -15.55 50.88
C SER A 804 -23.42 -14.27 51.49
N THR A 805 -23.39 -14.21 52.81
CA THR A 805 -23.05 -13.03 53.63
C THR A 805 -21.71 -13.20 54.33
N THR A 806 -20.87 -12.15 54.30
CA THR A 806 -20.00 -11.62 55.40
C THR A 806 -19.19 -10.43 54.82
N ALA A 807 -19.22 -9.19 55.34
CA ALA A 807 -18.81 -8.68 56.67
C ALA A 807 -17.28 -8.55 56.84
N ARG A 808 -16.68 -7.55 57.52
CA ARG A 808 -17.10 -6.20 57.98
C ARG A 808 -15.86 -5.45 58.55
N GLY A 809 -15.75 -4.13 58.37
CA GLY A 809 -14.74 -3.27 59.01
C GLY A 809 -14.28 -2.16 58.05
N GLN A 810 -14.51 -0.85 58.26
CA GLN A 810 -14.22 0.07 59.38
C GLN A 810 -12.76 0.57 59.44
N THR A 811 -12.65 1.90 59.38
CA THR A 811 -11.46 2.76 59.40
C THR A 811 -10.74 2.76 60.77
N PRO A 812 -9.46 3.18 60.86
CA PRO A 812 -9.18 4.61 61.05
C PRO A 812 -7.87 5.16 60.41
N LEU A 813 -7.75 6.50 60.41
CA LEU A 813 -6.49 7.25 60.28
C LEU A 813 -5.64 7.10 61.56
N PRO A 814 -4.30 7.29 61.51
CA PRO A 814 -3.77 8.59 61.96
C PRO A 814 -2.44 9.09 61.31
N ASN A 815 -2.26 10.41 61.43
CA ASN A 815 -1.07 11.28 61.52
C ASN A 815 0.38 10.81 61.18
N ALA A 816 1.11 11.77 60.61
CA ALA A 816 2.54 11.75 60.28
C ALA A 816 3.52 11.99 61.46
N SER A 817 4.80 11.58 61.27
CA SER A 817 5.98 12.37 61.73
C SER A 817 7.37 11.94 61.15
N ARG A 818 7.91 12.79 60.27
CA ARG A 818 9.27 13.42 60.29
C ARG A 818 10.48 12.71 60.97
N THR A 819 11.50 12.33 60.16
CA THR A 819 12.97 12.40 60.43
C THR A 819 13.73 12.21 59.08
N THR A 820 14.49 13.15 58.48
CA THR A 820 15.80 13.81 58.80
C THR A 820 17.07 13.02 58.48
N ARG A 821 17.77 13.40 57.38
CA ARG A 821 19.23 13.51 57.16
C ARG A 821 19.44 14.22 55.80
N ASP A 822 20.04 15.41 55.72
CA ASP A 822 21.47 15.77 55.85
C ASP A 822 22.31 15.56 54.58
N THR A 823 22.50 16.62 53.79
CA THR A 823 23.83 17.12 53.37
C THR A 823 23.73 18.49 52.68
N GLN A 824 24.79 19.30 52.79
CA GLN A 824 24.92 20.63 52.16
C GLN A 824 25.95 20.62 51.00
N PRO A 825 25.94 21.63 50.10
CA PRO A 825 26.83 21.72 48.94
C PRO A 825 28.22 22.31 49.29
N PRO A 826 29.17 22.26 48.34
CA PRO A 826 29.49 23.45 47.53
C PRO A 826 29.65 23.12 46.03
N GLY A 827 29.82 24.06 45.09
CA GLY A 827 29.91 25.52 45.22
C GLY A 827 30.05 26.23 43.87
N ASN A 828 30.19 27.57 43.88
CA ASN A 828 30.30 28.39 42.67
C ASN A 828 31.68 28.27 41.98
N PHE A 829 31.71 28.38 40.65
CA PHE A 829 32.83 28.99 39.93
C PHE A 829 32.36 29.88 38.78
N ARG A 830 33.23 30.80 38.34
CA ARG A 830 32.90 31.88 37.38
C ARG A 830 32.77 31.38 35.95
N GLY A 831 31.89 32.02 35.17
CA GLY A 831 31.77 31.81 33.72
C GLY A 831 32.74 32.66 32.89
N TYR A 832 32.61 32.55 31.57
CA TYR A 832 33.29 33.38 30.57
C TYR A 832 32.32 33.76 29.44
N THR A 833 32.48 34.96 28.89
CA THR A 833 31.72 35.48 27.74
C THR A 833 32.42 35.14 26.43
N GLY A 834 31.66 34.75 25.39
CA GLY A 834 32.22 34.46 24.05
C GLY A 834 31.14 34.40 22.96
N SER A 835 31.08 35.45 22.15
CA SER A 835 30.40 35.57 20.85
C SER A 835 31.37 36.33 19.93
N PRO A 836 31.24 36.31 18.60
CA PRO A 836 30.16 35.76 17.77
C PRO A 836 30.32 34.28 17.39
#